data_AF-A0A1Y4RMD3-F1
#
_entry.id   AF-A0A1Y4RMD3-F1
#
_cell.length_a   1.000
_cell.length_b   1.000
_cell.length_c   1.000
_cell.angle_alpha   90.00
_cell.angle_beta   90.00
_cell.angle_gamma   90.00
#
_symmetry.space_group_name_H-M   'P 1'
#
loop_
_entity.id
_entity.type
_entity.pdbx_description
1 polymer ?
#
loop_
_entity_poly.entity_id
_entity_poly.type
_entity_poly.pdbx_seq_one_letter_code
_entity_poly.pdbx_strand_id
1 'polypeptide(L)'
;MKRTEFDIKISIKDVCRFLDIREESEAYEELTEELEEMLPLAYEKIEPKALLGFGSLEGYTVEEDGKQIKEALFGVFTIGKKMGEWSTQLFAEGDYMRGMMADAIADNYLFQMDTAMEQTVVDMCRKKGKGIVRRVEAPQDIPMSIQKRAYDAVGAEREGIGIKSSFMYDPVKTVCQVYLLDDDTSHYHPEHDCSRCGNLTCKNRRIPFVTVKVRIGEKEKQIQAKKSESLLEAFQKQDIFLPAVCAGRGSCGKCRVRFLEGAVEPGEADRKVFTEEELKQGWRLACRTYPEQECTILLDNAESDFYVLADAEEGTEKKLPDGGNYGIAADIGTTTIAMQLVDLSDGKTADVYTAINRQRAYGADVISRIDASNNGKREELRNSIRQDLLKGVEKLTEGSRLKISRMVIGANTTMVHLLMGYSCETLGVYPFEPVNIDTIHISYRELLGDAGQDCPVTVYPGISTYVGGDIVSGLYTLEFAKREKPAVLIDLGTNGEMAVGCRDGILTASTAAGPAFEGGNITCGTGSIPGAICSAVYKDGRMETETINHAKPAGICGTGIIDVIYELKKAEIIDETGLMEEPYFQDGVLLSEEGNLRFYQKDVREIQLAKAAVRAGLETLVSRYGISCEEVERFYIAGGFGYKMNIQKAVNIGLLPTQCGDRTEAVGNSCLQGSIRYLLNPGAEKETEAIKAMSRELPLSNDKMFQELYMEYMYFE
;
A
#
# COMPACT_ATOMS: atom_id res chain seq x y z
N MET A 1 36.46 33.90 -15.78
CA MET A 1 35.38 34.87 -16.07
C MET A 1 34.72 35.24 -14.76
N LYS A 2 34.32 36.50 -14.60
CA LYS A 2 33.63 37.01 -13.41
C LYS A 2 32.37 37.73 -13.86
N ARG A 3 31.26 37.45 -13.20
CA ARG A 3 29.99 38.18 -13.34
C ARG A 3 29.51 38.62 -11.96
N THR A 4 29.14 39.88 -11.85
CA THR A 4 28.62 40.47 -10.60
C THR A 4 27.25 41.11 -10.77
N GLU A 5 26.73 41.16 -12.00
CA GLU A 5 25.44 41.77 -12.31
C GLU A 5 24.44 40.68 -12.74
N PHE A 6 23.33 40.61 -12.02
CA PHE A 6 22.25 39.67 -12.21
C PHE A 6 20.91 40.40 -12.15
N ASP A 7 20.05 40.17 -13.15
CA ASP A 7 18.66 40.62 -13.16
C ASP A 7 17.79 39.46 -12.67
N ILE A 8 17.84 39.20 -11.35
CA ILE A 8 17.13 38.12 -10.68
C ILE A 8 16.00 38.73 -9.87
N LYS A 9 14.77 38.24 -10.09
CA LYS A 9 13.60 38.61 -9.31
C LYS A 9 13.25 37.47 -8.36
N ILE A 10 13.39 37.73 -7.06
CA ILE A 10 12.95 36.81 -6.01
C ILE A 10 11.42 36.72 -6.04
N SER A 11 10.93 35.50 -6.15
CA SER A 11 9.50 35.18 -6.20
C SER A 11 9.02 34.78 -4.82
N ILE A 12 8.05 35.53 -4.27
CA ILE A 12 7.46 35.26 -2.95
C ILE A 12 6.93 33.83 -2.88
N LYS A 13 6.22 33.39 -3.93
CA LYS A 13 5.72 32.03 -4.08
C LYS A 13 6.84 30.98 -3.98
N ASP A 14 8.01 31.24 -4.56
CA ASP A 14 9.13 30.32 -4.48
C ASP A 14 9.78 30.35 -3.09
N VAL A 15 9.86 31.50 -2.43
CA VAL A 15 10.37 31.62 -1.05
C VAL A 15 9.43 30.92 -0.04
N CYS A 16 8.12 31.11 -0.14
CA CYS A 16 7.12 30.40 0.67
C CYS A 16 7.22 28.89 0.50
N ARG A 17 7.52 28.40 -0.71
CA ARG A 17 7.75 26.97 -0.97
C ARG A 17 8.99 26.44 -0.24
N PHE A 18 10.05 27.24 -0.11
CA PHE A 18 11.24 26.86 0.66
C PHE A 18 10.96 26.76 2.17
N LEU A 19 9.94 27.49 2.65
CA LEU A 19 9.46 27.48 4.02
C LEU A 19 8.32 26.47 4.27
N ASP A 20 8.01 25.60 3.29
CA ASP A 20 6.92 24.61 3.37
C ASP A 20 5.50 25.18 3.56
N ILE A 21 5.29 26.43 3.13
CA ILE A 21 4.00 27.10 3.19
C ILE A 21 3.28 26.94 1.84
N ARG A 22 2.03 26.49 1.87
CA ARG A 22 1.19 26.33 0.67
C ARG A 22 0.29 27.55 0.46
N GLU A 23 -0.04 27.85 -0.79
CA GLU A 23 -0.91 28.98 -1.15
C GLU A 23 -2.30 28.89 -0.48
N GLU A 24 -2.77 27.68 -0.20
CA GLU A 24 -4.08 27.45 0.42
C GLU A 24 -4.04 27.55 1.96
N SER A 25 -2.88 27.84 2.56
CA SER A 25 -2.74 27.94 4.02
C SER A 25 -3.02 29.36 4.52
N GLU A 26 -3.69 29.47 5.67
CA GLU A 26 -3.97 30.77 6.33
C GLU A 26 -2.68 31.58 6.62
N ALA A 27 -1.56 30.88 6.80
CA ALA A 27 -0.26 31.48 7.06
C ALA A 27 0.34 32.17 5.81
N TYR A 28 -0.09 31.82 4.60
CA TYR A 28 0.50 32.32 3.35
C TYR A 28 0.32 33.83 3.16
N GLU A 29 -0.83 34.38 3.55
CA GLU A 29 -1.11 35.81 3.42
C GLU A 29 -0.23 36.64 4.38
N GLU A 30 -0.17 36.25 5.66
CA GLU A 30 0.67 36.92 6.68
C GLU A 30 2.16 36.90 6.30
N LEU A 31 2.65 35.77 5.79
CA LEU A 31 4.05 35.60 5.38
C LEU A 31 4.37 36.34 4.08
N THR A 32 3.37 36.56 3.22
CA THR A 32 3.53 37.33 1.98
C THR A 32 3.79 38.80 2.29
N GLU A 33 2.98 39.41 3.17
CA GLU A 33 3.15 40.81 3.57
C GLU A 33 4.55 41.05 4.19
N GLU A 34 4.97 40.14 5.07
CA GLU A 34 6.28 40.19 5.70
C GLU A 34 7.44 40.04 4.70
N LEU A 35 7.32 39.11 3.74
CA LEU A 35 8.31 38.96 2.67
C LEU A 35 8.39 40.20 1.77
N GLU A 36 7.28 40.85 1.46
CA GLU A 36 7.27 42.10 0.68
C GLU A 36 8.07 43.22 1.36
N GLU A 37 7.99 43.33 2.69
CA GLU A 37 8.78 44.27 3.47
C GLU A 37 10.28 43.91 3.50
N MET A 38 10.59 42.62 3.59
CA MET A 38 11.97 42.15 3.70
C MET A 38 12.76 42.22 2.38
N LEU A 39 12.10 42.05 1.24
CA LEU A 39 12.75 41.94 -0.07
C LEU A 39 13.66 43.12 -0.43
N PRO A 40 13.27 44.40 -0.28
CA PRO A 40 14.15 45.54 -0.52
C PRO A 40 15.45 45.48 0.29
N LEU A 41 15.36 45.13 1.58
CA LEU A 41 16.51 45.00 2.47
C LEU A 41 17.39 43.81 2.08
N ALA A 42 16.78 42.72 1.58
CA ALA A 42 17.52 41.57 1.09
C ALA A 42 18.34 41.95 -0.16
N TYR A 43 17.76 42.67 -1.13
CA TYR A 43 18.47 43.11 -2.33
C TYR A 43 19.67 44.02 -2.01
N GLU A 44 19.59 44.89 -0.99
CA GLU A 44 20.73 45.71 -0.55
C GLU A 44 21.89 44.88 0.04
N LYS A 45 21.58 43.70 0.57
CA LYS A 45 22.53 42.81 1.24
C LYS A 45 23.06 41.71 0.32
N ILE A 46 22.43 41.45 -0.82
CA ILE A 46 22.89 40.46 -1.80
C ILE A 46 24.05 41.05 -2.62
N GLU A 47 25.20 40.39 -2.55
CA GLU A 47 26.42 40.77 -3.27
C GLU A 47 26.84 39.63 -4.22
N PRO A 48 26.14 39.47 -5.35
CA PRO A 48 26.28 38.29 -6.17
C PRO A 48 27.59 38.30 -6.94
N LYS A 49 28.32 37.18 -6.92
CA LYS A 49 29.53 36.95 -7.69
C LYS A 49 29.50 35.53 -8.24
N ALA A 50 29.61 35.40 -9.56
CA ALA A 50 29.83 34.13 -10.23
C ALA A 50 31.22 34.10 -10.89
N LEU A 51 32.03 33.13 -10.50
CA LEU A 51 33.38 32.92 -11.01
C LEU A 51 33.42 31.63 -11.81
N LEU A 52 33.90 31.69 -13.05
CA LEU A 52 34.04 30.55 -13.94
C LEU A 52 35.49 30.39 -14.41
N GLY A 53 36.01 29.17 -14.39
CA GLY A 53 37.38 28.86 -14.77
C GLY A 53 37.55 27.42 -15.24
N PHE A 54 38.29 27.23 -16.34
CA PHE A 54 38.61 25.88 -16.82
C PHE A 54 39.75 25.27 -16.00
N GLY A 55 39.70 23.96 -15.80
CA GLY A 55 40.81 23.25 -15.15
C GLY A 55 40.79 21.73 -15.40
N SER A 56 41.74 21.05 -14.76
CA SER A 56 41.97 19.61 -14.91
C SER A 56 41.26 18.80 -13.81
N LEU A 57 40.75 17.62 -14.16
CA LEU A 57 40.24 16.61 -13.23
C LEU A 57 41.30 15.59 -12.81
N GLU A 58 42.58 15.84 -13.06
CA GLU A 58 43.68 14.94 -12.70
C GLU A 58 43.67 14.53 -11.20
N GLY A 59 43.69 13.24 -10.92
CA GLY A 59 43.56 12.71 -9.55
C GLY A 59 42.11 12.49 -9.09
N TYR A 60 41.12 12.79 -9.94
CA TYR A 60 39.73 12.36 -9.78
C TYR A 60 39.39 11.34 -10.87
N THR A 61 38.75 10.23 -10.48
CA THR A 61 38.28 9.22 -11.44
C THR A 61 36.85 9.54 -11.78
N VAL A 62 36.63 10.08 -12.98
CA VAL A 62 35.30 10.41 -13.51
C VAL A 62 35.19 9.80 -14.90
N GLU A 63 34.24 8.89 -15.08
CA GLU A 63 33.99 8.18 -16.33
C GLU A 63 32.55 8.40 -16.78
N GLU A 64 32.37 8.70 -18.06
CA GLU A 64 31.06 8.84 -18.72
C GLU A 64 31.09 8.04 -20.02
N ASP A 65 30.07 7.22 -20.26
CA ASP A 65 29.96 6.35 -21.45
C ASP A 65 31.23 5.54 -21.76
N GLY A 66 31.88 5.02 -20.71
CA GLY A 66 33.11 4.24 -20.80
C GLY A 66 34.36 5.05 -21.19
N LYS A 67 34.30 6.39 -21.14
CA LYS A 67 35.41 7.30 -21.41
C LYS A 67 35.78 8.08 -20.16
N GLN A 68 37.08 8.17 -19.89
CA GLN A 68 37.61 8.98 -18.80
C GLN A 68 37.56 10.47 -19.14
N ILE A 69 36.89 11.27 -18.30
CA ILE A 69 36.83 12.73 -18.44
C ILE A 69 38.00 13.37 -17.69
N LYS A 70 38.75 14.24 -18.38
CA LYS A 70 39.99 14.84 -17.85
C LYS A 70 39.91 16.36 -17.64
N GLU A 71 38.94 17.03 -18.26
CA GLU A 71 38.79 18.48 -18.19
C GLU A 71 37.43 18.85 -17.60
N ALA A 72 37.38 19.98 -16.91
CA ALA A 72 36.15 20.55 -16.39
C ALA A 72 36.12 22.07 -16.55
N LEU A 73 34.90 22.62 -16.60
CA LEU A 73 34.66 24.02 -16.25
C LEU A 73 34.19 24.06 -14.79
N PHE A 74 34.87 24.83 -13.97
CA PHE A 74 34.53 25.06 -12.57
C PHE A 74 33.77 26.36 -12.42
N GLY A 75 32.70 26.33 -11.62
CA GLY A 75 31.92 27.48 -11.17
C GLY A 75 31.95 27.62 -9.65
N VAL A 76 32.19 28.82 -9.14
CA VAL A 76 32.01 29.16 -7.73
C VAL A 76 31.16 30.43 -7.64
N PHE A 77 29.93 30.27 -7.16
CA PHE A 77 28.93 31.34 -7.12
C PHE A 77 28.57 31.65 -5.67
N THR A 78 28.49 32.93 -5.32
CA THR A 78 28.19 33.39 -3.95
C THR A 78 27.29 34.62 -3.99
N ILE A 79 26.51 34.83 -2.94
CA ILE A 79 25.75 36.06 -2.70
C ILE A 79 26.39 36.97 -1.64
N GLY A 80 27.62 36.66 -1.20
CA GLY A 80 28.34 37.44 -0.18
C GLY A 80 27.99 37.07 1.27
N LYS A 81 28.57 37.81 2.23
CA LYS A 81 28.43 37.52 3.68
C LYS A 81 27.21 38.17 4.32
N LYS A 82 26.79 39.33 3.82
CA LYS A 82 25.78 40.20 4.46
C LYS A 82 24.43 39.52 4.68
N MET A 83 23.97 38.68 3.74
CA MET A 83 22.72 37.93 3.93
C MET A 83 22.80 36.92 5.07
N GLY A 84 23.91 36.17 5.16
CA GLY A 84 24.12 35.22 6.25
C GLY A 84 24.28 35.92 7.61
N GLU A 85 24.99 37.05 7.64
CA GLU A 85 25.11 37.89 8.83
C GLU A 85 23.76 38.46 9.29
N TRP A 86 22.92 38.90 8.34
CA TRP A 86 21.58 39.41 8.63
C TRP A 86 20.63 38.33 9.16
N SER A 87 20.61 37.15 8.53
CA SER A 87 19.84 36.01 9.06
C SER A 87 20.29 35.64 10.48
N THR A 88 21.61 35.58 10.72
CA THR A 88 22.17 35.29 12.06
C THR A 88 21.79 36.36 13.08
N GLN A 89 21.77 37.64 12.69
CA GLN A 89 21.34 38.74 13.54
C GLN A 89 19.86 38.62 13.94
N LEU A 90 18.98 38.35 12.99
CA LEU A 90 17.54 38.18 13.25
C LEU A 90 17.27 37.02 14.24
N PHE A 91 17.98 35.90 14.07
CA PHE A 91 17.93 34.80 15.02
C PHE A 91 18.41 35.21 16.43
N ALA A 92 19.47 36.02 16.53
CA ALA A 92 19.98 36.49 17.81
C ALA A 92 19.05 37.49 18.51
N GLU A 93 18.25 38.23 17.74
CA GLU A 93 17.25 39.19 18.22
C GLU A 93 15.92 38.51 18.62
N GLY A 94 15.79 37.20 18.39
CA GLY A 94 14.58 36.42 18.69
C GLY A 94 13.51 36.47 17.60
N ASP A 95 13.83 37.06 16.45
CA ASP A 95 12.96 37.10 15.27
C ASP A 95 13.24 35.89 14.37
N TYR A 96 12.80 34.72 14.83
CA TYR A 96 13.03 33.45 14.15
C TYR A 96 12.37 33.39 12.77
N MET A 97 11.20 34.02 12.62
CA MET A 97 10.43 34.01 11.37
C MET A 97 11.16 34.78 10.27
N ARG A 98 11.55 36.05 10.53
CA ARG A 98 12.35 36.82 9.58
C ARG A 98 13.73 36.19 9.38
N GLY A 99 14.31 35.58 10.41
CA GLY A 99 15.56 34.81 10.31
C GLY A 99 15.49 33.67 9.28
N MET A 100 14.41 32.88 9.32
CA MET A 100 14.14 31.80 8.35
C MET A 100 13.84 32.34 6.95
N MET A 101 13.07 33.42 6.83
CA MET A 101 12.80 34.06 5.54
C MET A 101 14.07 34.59 4.88
N ALA A 102 14.95 35.25 5.63
CA ALA A 102 16.22 35.75 5.12
C ALA A 102 17.10 34.62 4.56
N ASP A 103 17.12 33.46 5.24
CA ASP A 103 17.85 32.28 4.78
C ASP A 103 17.23 31.67 3.51
N ALA A 104 15.89 31.57 3.46
CA ALA A 104 15.16 31.08 2.30
C ALA A 104 15.31 32.00 1.07
N ILE A 105 15.32 33.33 1.27
CA ILE A 105 15.60 34.33 0.23
C ILE A 105 17.01 34.14 -0.32
N ALA A 106 18.00 33.97 0.56
CA ALA A 106 19.39 33.74 0.19
C ALA A 106 19.54 32.48 -0.67
N ASP A 107 18.92 31.36 -0.27
CA ASP A 107 18.97 30.12 -1.04
C ASP A 107 18.24 30.25 -2.38
N ASN A 108 17.05 30.86 -2.39
CA ASN A 108 16.31 31.07 -3.63
C ASN A 108 17.12 31.88 -4.64
N TYR A 109 17.75 32.98 -4.21
CA TYR A 109 18.57 33.81 -5.09
C TYR A 109 19.78 33.04 -5.64
N LEU A 110 20.45 32.25 -4.79
CA LEU A 110 21.60 31.45 -5.19
C LEU A 110 21.22 30.37 -6.23
N PHE A 111 20.04 29.76 -6.10
CA PHE A 111 19.48 28.86 -7.13
C PHE A 111 19.14 29.56 -8.44
N GLN A 112 18.59 30.78 -8.37
CA GLN A 112 18.31 31.56 -9.58
C GLN A 112 19.61 32.02 -10.26
N MET A 113 20.66 32.31 -9.50
CA MET A 113 22.00 32.60 -10.05
C MET A 113 22.56 31.42 -10.84
N ASP A 114 22.39 30.19 -10.32
CA ASP A 114 22.78 28.97 -11.03
C ASP A 114 22.10 28.90 -12.41
N THR A 115 20.76 29.02 -12.44
CA THR A 115 19.98 28.98 -13.69
C THR A 115 20.40 30.10 -14.65
N ALA A 116 20.62 31.32 -14.14
CA ALA A 116 21.02 32.47 -14.94
C ALA A 116 22.43 32.35 -15.57
N MET A 117 23.24 31.40 -15.10
CA MET A 117 24.60 31.15 -15.59
C MET A 117 24.68 30.03 -16.64
N GLU A 118 23.63 29.21 -16.80
CA GLU A 118 23.63 28.06 -17.73
C GLU A 118 24.04 28.45 -19.15
N GLN A 119 23.39 29.48 -19.73
CA GLN A 119 23.74 29.93 -21.08
C GLN A 119 25.17 30.49 -21.17
N THR A 120 25.65 31.15 -20.12
CA THR A 120 27.03 31.67 -20.07
C THR A 120 28.05 30.53 -20.07
N VAL A 121 27.76 29.46 -19.32
CA VAL A 121 28.58 28.24 -19.29
C VAL A 121 28.64 27.59 -20.66
N VAL A 122 27.48 27.42 -21.31
CA VAL A 122 27.39 26.89 -22.69
C VAL A 122 28.22 27.73 -23.67
N ASP A 123 28.08 29.05 -23.62
CA ASP A 123 28.81 29.95 -24.53
C ASP A 123 30.33 29.91 -24.30
N MET A 124 30.76 29.76 -23.04
CA MET A 124 32.19 29.59 -22.71
C MET A 124 32.75 28.28 -23.24
N CYS A 125 32.02 27.17 -23.09
CA CYS A 125 32.42 25.86 -23.60
C CYS A 125 32.45 25.84 -25.14
N ARG A 126 31.45 26.43 -25.80
CA ARG A 126 31.42 26.62 -27.25
C ARG A 126 32.63 27.38 -27.77
N LYS A 127 32.99 28.50 -27.14
CA LYS A 127 34.17 29.29 -27.51
C LYS A 127 35.49 28.52 -27.34
N LYS A 128 35.52 27.53 -26.44
CA LYS A 128 36.67 26.66 -26.22
C LYS A 128 36.65 25.39 -27.10
N GLY A 129 35.58 25.16 -27.86
CA GLY A 129 35.40 23.97 -28.69
C GLY A 129 35.19 22.69 -27.87
N LYS A 130 34.45 22.79 -26.76
CA LYS A 130 34.17 21.67 -25.85
C LYS A 130 32.67 21.45 -25.66
N GLY A 131 32.25 20.19 -25.60
CA GLY A 131 30.91 19.78 -25.16
C GLY A 131 30.77 19.82 -23.64
N ILE A 132 29.52 19.77 -23.15
CA ILE A 132 29.22 19.55 -21.73
C ILE A 132 28.48 18.23 -21.60
N VAL A 133 29.15 17.21 -21.07
CA VAL A 133 28.59 15.86 -20.90
C VAL A 133 27.47 15.90 -19.87
N ARG A 134 27.79 16.42 -18.67
CA ARG A 134 26.83 16.72 -17.60
C ARG A 134 27.48 17.55 -16.50
N ARG A 135 26.67 18.02 -15.56
CA ARG A 135 27.11 18.58 -14.28
C ARG A 135 27.27 17.50 -13.21
N VAL A 136 28.29 17.62 -12.37
CA VAL A 136 28.53 16.76 -11.20
C VAL A 136 28.59 17.57 -9.91
N GLU A 137 28.15 16.96 -8.81
CA GLU A 137 28.06 17.61 -7.50
C GLU A 137 28.85 16.88 -6.42
N ALA A 138 29.48 17.65 -5.54
CA ALA A 138 30.20 17.11 -4.39
C ALA A 138 29.30 17.06 -3.15
N PRO A 139 29.36 16.00 -2.32
CA PRO A 139 30.25 14.84 -2.42
C PRO A 139 29.67 13.67 -3.24
N GLN A 140 28.49 13.83 -3.83
CA GLN A 140 27.70 12.72 -4.36
C GLN A 140 28.33 12.06 -5.60
N ASP A 141 28.64 12.84 -6.62
CA ASP A 141 29.23 12.38 -7.87
C ASP A 141 30.76 12.39 -7.83
N ILE A 142 31.34 13.26 -6.99
CA ILE A 142 32.77 13.53 -6.94
C ILE A 142 33.19 13.93 -5.51
N PRO A 143 34.38 13.51 -5.01
CA PRO A 143 34.79 13.79 -3.64
C PRO A 143 34.79 15.27 -3.27
N MET A 144 34.50 15.56 -2.00
CA MET A 144 34.41 16.93 -1.46
C MET A 144 35.65 17.80 -1.71
N SER A 145 36.83 17.18 -1.84
CA SER A 145 38.08 17.88 -2.15
C SER A 145 38.06 18.64 -3.48
N ILE A 146 37.13 18.32 -4.39
CA ILE A 146 36.99 19.04 -5.66
C ILE A 146 36.66 20.53 -5.45
N GLN A 147 35.99 20.88 -4.34
CA GLN A 147 35.66 22.27 -4.05
C GLN A 147 36.93 23.12 -3.91
N LYS A 148 37.99 22.58 -3.29
CA LYS A 148 39.29 23.29 -3.24
C LYS A 148 39.91 23.47 -4.62
N ARG A 149 39.76 22.48 -5.51
CA ARG A 149 40.24 22.62 -6.88
C ARG A 149 39.45 23.68 -7.65
N ALA A 150 38.13 23.71 -7.53
CA ALA A 150 37.29 24.73 -8.13
C ALA A 150 37.67 26.13 -7.62
N TYR A 151 37.83 26.28 -6.30
CA TYR A 151 38.30 27.50 -5.65
C TYR A 151 39.60 28.04 -6.26
N ASP A 152 40.61 27.19 -6.43
CA ASP A 152 41.91 27.56 -6.98
C ASP A 152 41.78 27.90 -8.48
N ALA A 153 41.04 27.08 -9.24
CA ALA A 153 40.87 27.23 -10.70
C ALA A 153 40.17 28.54 -11.10
N VAL A 154 39.19 28.98 -10.31
CA VAL A 154 38.46 30.23 -10.58
C VAL A 154 39.11 31.45 -9.93
N GLY A 155 40.13 31.25 -9.09
CA GLY A 155 40.83 32.33 -8.37
C GLY A 155 39.98 32.99 -7.28
N ALA A 156 39.14 32.21 -6.59
CA ALA A 156 38.12 32.69 -5.65
C ALA A 156 38.69 33.52 -4.46
N GLU A 157 39.93 33.25 -4.04
CA GLU A 157 40.62 34.02 -2.99
C GLU A 157 40.70 35.52 -3.30
N ARG A 158 41.02 35.87 -4.56
CA ARG A 158 41.13 37.27 -5.02
C ARG A 158 39.81 38.02 -4.97
N GLU A 159 38.71 37.29 -4.85
CA GLU A 159 37.34 37.81 -4.86
C GLU A 159 36.71 37.84 -3.46
N GLY A 160 37.49 37.52 -2.42
CA GLY A 160 37.07 37.57 -1.02
C GLY A 160 36.31 36.33 -0.56
N ILE A 161 36.42 35.22 -1.30
CA ILE A 161 35.87 33.93 -0.90
C ILE A 161 37.00 33.16 -0.20
N GLY A 162 36.74 32.64 0.99
CA GLY A 162 37.60 31.72 1.72
C GLY A 162 37.13 30.27 1.58
N ILE A 163 38.00 29.32 1.90
CA ILE A 163 37.65 27.90 2.01
C ILE A 163 38.38 27.28 3.21
N LYS A 164 37.64 26.58 4.07
CA LYS A 164 38.17 25.91 5.27
C LYS A 164 38.84 24.58 4.89
N SER A 165 39.61 24.00 5.83
CA SER A 165 40.20 22.66 5.67
C SER A 165 39.15 21.55 5.48
N SER A 166 37.92 21.77 5.95
CA SER A 166 36.76 20.92 5.71
C SER A 166 36.14 21.09 4.31
N PHE A 167 36.77 21.87 3.43
CA PHE A 167 36.29 22.23 2.09
C PHE A 167 35.00 23.07 2.05
N MET A 168 34.57 23.61 3.19
CA MET A 168 33.44 24.53 3.28
C MET A 168 33.85 25.95 2.91
N TYR A 169 33.11 26.59 2.00
CA TYR A 169 33.33 28.00 1.64
C TYR A 169 32.94 28.97 2.76
N ASP A 170 33.57 30.14 2.74
CA ASP A 170 33.22 31.31 3.54
C ASP A 170 33.17 32.52 2.59
N PRO A 171 32.00 33.08 2.25
CA PRO A 171 30.69 32.91 2.90
C PRO A 171 30.06 31.53 2.72
N VAL A 172 29.20 31.12 3.67
CA VAL A 172 28.48 29.83 3.64
C VAL A 172 27.52 29.72 2.44
N LYS A 173 26.85 30.81 2.05
CA LYS A 173 25.96 30.88 0.88
C LYS A 173 26.78 31.00 -0.40
N THR A 174 27.56 29.95 -0.67
CA THR A 174 28.44 29.78 -1.83
C THR A 174 28.30 28.37 -2.37
N VAL A 175 28.01 28.23 -3.66
CA VAL A 175 27.89 26.93 -4.35
C VAL A 175 29.05 26.70 -5.29
N CYS A 176 29.43 25.43 -5.45
CA CYS A 176 30.43 24.97 -6.40
C CYS A 176 29.79 24.10 -7.46
N GLN A 177 30.15 24.33 -8.71
CA GLN A 177 29.66 23.61 -9.87
C GLN A 177 30.84 23.05 -10.66
N VAL A 178 30.69 21.82 -11.12
CA VAL A 178 31.70 21.14 -11.91
C VAL A 178 31.04 20.59 -13.16
N TYR A 179 31.39 21.15 -14.30
CA TYR A 179 30.87 20.74 -15.61
C TYR A 179 31.90 19.85 -16.29
N LEU A 180 31.53 18.60 -16.56
CA LEU A 180 32.38 17.63 -17.23
C LEU A 180 32.46 17.96 -18.73
N LEU A 181 33.67 18.08 -19.25
CA LEU A 181 33.90 18.50 -20.63
C LEU A 181 34.50 17.38 -21.47
N ASP A 182 34.03 17.27 -22.70
CA ASP A 182 34.58 16.38 -23.72
C ASP A 182 34.72 17.10 -25.07
N ASP A 183 35.12 16.36 -26.09
CA ASP A 183 35.36 16.87 -27.44
C ASP A 183 34.11 16.85 -28.34
N ASP A 184 32.98 16.30 -27.86
CA ASP A 184 31.73 16.26 -28.62
C ASP A 184 30.92 17.55 -28.43
N THR A 185 31.06 18.45 -29.39
CA THR A 185 30.37 19.75 -29.37
C THR A 185 28.87 19.70 -29.72
N SER A 186 28.28 18.51 -29.90
CA SER A 186 26.86 18.35 -30.22
C SER A 186 25.94 18.39 -28.99
N HIS A 187 26.46 18.14 -27.79
CA HIS A 187 25.71 18.18 -26.53
C HIS A 187 26.15 19.30 -25.59
N TYR A 188 25.19 19.83 -24.83
CA TYR A 188 25.42 20.78 -23.77
C TYR A 188 24.40 20.56 -22.67
N HIS A 189 24.80 19.85 -21.60
CA HIS A 189 23.97 19.58 -20.43
C HIS A 189 24.46 20.35 -19.19
N PRO A 190 24.32 21.70 -19.14
CA PRO A 190 24.70 22.50 -17.97
C PRO A 190 23.70 22.40 -16.81
N GLU A 191 22.50 21.88 -17.04
CA GLU A 191 21.45 21.76 -16.05
C GLU A 191 21.78 20.77 -14.93
N HIS A 192 21.12 20.94 -13.79
CA HIS A 192 21.11 19.92 -12.73
C HIS A 192 20.21 18.75 -13.10
N ASP A 193 20.72 17.52 -13.03
CA ASP A 193 19.90 16.32 -13.19
C ASP A 193 19.20 15.93 -11.87
N CYS A 194 17.99 16.45 -11.67
CA CYS A 194 17.15 16.13 -10.52
C CYS A 194 16.80 14.63 -10.41
N SER A 195 16.93 13.84 -11.49
CA SER A 195 16.67 12.40 -11.43
C SER A 195 17.76 11.65 -10.69
N ARG A 196 19.00 12.13 -10.76
CA ARG A 196 20.19 11.54 -10.11
C ARG A 196 20.52 12.16 -8.76
N CYS A 197 19.85 13.24 -8.37
CA CYS A 197 20.05 13.92 -7.10
C CYS A 197 19.65 13.05 -5.90
N GLY A 198 20.56 12.91 -4.92
CA GLY A 198 20.31 12.17 -3.67
C GLY A 198 19.36 12.88 -2.69
N ASN A 199 19.11 14.19 -2.87
CA ASN A 199 18.16 14.94 -2.05
C ASN A 199 16.73 14.75 -2.57
N LEU A 200 16.09 13.65 -2.17
CA LEU A 200 14.72 13.29 -2.55
C LEU A 200 13.67 14.29 -2.07
N THR A 201 13.97 15.05 -1.02
CA THR A 201 13.10 16.07 -0.42
C THR A 201 13.32 17.48 -0.96
N CYS A 202 14.18 17.66 -1.97
CA CYS A 202 14.47 18.97 -2.55
C CYS A 202 13.19 19.64 -3.08
N LYS A 203 12.87 20.83 -2.55
CA LYS A 203 11.64 21.59 -2.89
C LYS A 203 11.64 22.13 -4.33
N ASN A 204 12.80 22.12 -4.99
CA ASN A 204 12.99 22.52 -6.39
C ASN A 204 13.26 21.32 -7.32
N ARG A 205 13.01 20.08 -6.88
CA ARG A 205 13.25 18.89 -7.69
C ARG A 205 12.36 18.90 -8.94
N ARG A 206 12.94 19.11 -10.12
CA ARG A 206 12.26 19.15 -11.43
C ARG A 206 12.42 17.82 -12.14
N ILE A 207 11.41 16.97 -12.10
CA ILE A 207 11.45 15.64 -12.72
C ILE A 207 10.48 15.63 -13.90
N PRO A 208 10.94 15.35 -15.13
CA PRO A 208 10.09 15.30 -16.30
C PRO A 208 8.95 14.28 -16.13
N PHE A 209 7.78 14.62 -16.68
CA PHE A 209 6.71 13.65 -16.89
C PHE A 209 6.98 12.83 -18.15
N VAL A 210 6.49 11.61 -18.14
CA VAL A 210 6.57 10.64 -19.21
C VAL A 210 5.17 10.12 -19.46
N THR A 211 4.79 10.07 -20.73
CA THR A 211 3.51 9.47 -21.14
C THR A 211 3.63 7.95 -21.10
N VAL A 212 2.71 7.30 -20.39
CA VAL A 212 2.61 5.83 -20.36
C VAL A 212 1.26 5.43 -20.98
N LYS A 213 1.30 4.66 -22.07
CA LYS A 213 0.11 4.05 -22.67
C LYS A 213 -0.15 2.71 -22.00
N VAL A 214 -1.29 2.57 -21.33
CA VAL A 214 -1.68 1.35 -20.64
C VAL A 214 -2.79 0.65 -21.43
N ARG A 215 -2.53 -0.59 -21.85
CA ARG A 215 -3.53 -1.48 -22.44
C ARG A 215 -4.04 -2.47 -21.41
N ILE A 216 -5.36 -2.51 -21.25
CA ILE A 216 -6.09 -3.42 -20.36
C ILE A 216 -7.15 -4.12 -21.21
N GLY A 217 -6.89 -5.37 -21.59
CA GLY A 217 -7.71 -6.07 -22.58
C GLY A 217 -7.75 -5.31 -23.92
N GLU A 218 -8.95 -4.94 -24.38
CA GLU A 218 -9.15 -4.14 -25.60
C GLU A 218 -9.14 -2.61 -25.36
N LYS A 219 -9.09 -2.16 -24.10
CA LYS A 219 -9.12 -0.73 -23.75
C LYS A 219 -7.70 -0.17 -23.65
N GLU A 220 -7.51 1.06 -24.13
CA GLU A 220 -6.26 1.80 -24.01
C GLU A 220 -6.48 3.10 -23.22
N LYS A 221 -5.62 3.37 -22.23
CA LYS A 221 -5.63 4.60 -21.42
C LYS A 221 -4.24 5.22 -21.43
N GLN A 222 -4.18 6.54 -21.60
CA GLN A 222 -2.92 7.30 -21.46
C GLN A 222 -2.85 7.93 -20.07
N ILE A 223 -1.69 7.80 -19.45
CA ILE A 223 -1.41 8.41 -18.15
C ILE A 223 -0.09 9.18 -18.17
N GLN A 224 0.05 10.13 -17.24
CA GLN A 224 1.29 10.87 -17.01
C GLN A 224 1.98 10.35 -15.75
N ALA A 225 3.23 9.89 -15.88
CA ALA A 225 4.04 9.38 -14.79
C ALA A 225 5.31 10.23 -14.63
N LYS A 226 5.76 10.50 -13.40
CA LYS A 226 7.08 11.14 -13.19
C LYS A 226 8.19 10.10 -13.37
N LYS A 227 9.37 10.49 -13.88
CA LYS A 227 10.53 9.57 -13.95
C LYS A 227 10.98 9.00 -12.59
N SER A 228 10.64 9.67 -11.48
CA SER A 228 10.95 9.21 -10.12
C SER A 228 9.86 8.36 -9.48
N GLU A 229 8.75 8.20 -10.19
CA GLU A 229 7.59 7.47 -9.71
C GLU A 229 7.62 6.07 -10.31
N SER A 230 7.38 5.07 -9.47
CA SER A 230 7.28 3.71 -9.98
C SER A 230 6.03 3.56 -10.87
N LEU A 231 6.04 2.66 -11.84
CA LEU A 231 4.84 2.37 -12.64
C LEU A 231 3.65 1.97 -11.75
N LEU A 232 3.90 1.30 -10.61
CA LEU A 232 2.85 0.95 -9.65
C LEU A 232 2.17 2.22 -9.09
N GLU A 233 2.95 3.18 -8.61
CA GLU A 233 2.42 4.45 -8.07
C GLU A 233 1.69 5.24 -9.15
N ALA A 234 2.24 5.29 -10.37
CA ALA A 234 1.63 5.99 -11.51
C ALA A 234 0.26 5.39 -11.88
N PHE A 235 0.15 4.07 -11.84
CA PHE A 235 -1.10 3.35 -12.07
C PHE A 235 -2.10 3.61 -10.95
N GLN A 236 -1.69 3.55 -9.69
CA GLN A 236 -2.55 3.81 -8.53
C GLN A 236 -3.17 5.21 -8.57
N LYS A 237 -2.40 6.25 -8.92
CA LYS A 237 -2.92 7.63 -9.07
C LYS A 237 -3.96 7.79 -10.18
N GLN A 238 -4.06 6.81 -11.07
CA GLN A 238 -4.93 6.83 -12.24
C GLN A 238 -6.00 5.73 -12.13
N ASP A 239 -6.25 5.26 -10.91
CA ASP A 239 -7.22 4.21 -10.57
C ASP A 239 -6.99 2.88 -11.31
N ILE A 240 -5.73 2.60 -11.67
CA ILE A 240 -5.30 1.32 -12.22
C ILE A 240 -4.60 0.55 -11.10
N PHE A 241 -5.23 -0.51 -10.63
CA PHE A 241 -4.75 -1.25 -9.46
C PHE A 241 -4.04 -2.53 -9.89
N LEU A 242 -2.77 -2.67 -9.49
CA LEU A 242 -2.02 -3.91 -9.59
C LEU A 242 -1.94 -4.60 -8.22
N PRO A 243 -1.93 -5.94 -8.18
CA PRO A 243 -1.77 -6.66 -6.93
C PRO A 243 -0.35 -6.42 -6.37
N ALA A 244 -0.25 -5.61 -5.32
CA ALA A 244 1.00 -5.18 -4.69
C ALA A 244 1.17 -5.75 -3.27
N VAL A 245 1.03 -7.08 -3.12
CA VAL A 245 0.98 -7.79 -1.83
C VAL A 245 2.20 -7.49 -0.93
N CYS A 246 3.37 -7.25 -1.52
CA CYS A 246 4.57 -6.90 -0.75
C CYS A 246 4.74 -5.42 -0.41
N ALA A 247 3.71 -4.58 -0.62
CA ALA A 247 3.77 -3.12 -0.45
C ALA A 247 4.95 -2.48 -1.23
N GLY A 248 5.15 -2.92 -2.47
CA GLY A 248 6.19 -2.38 -3.35
C GLY A 248 7.63 -2.80 -3.04
N ARG A 249 7.85 -3.74 -2.12
CA ARG A 249 9.20 -4.24 -1.78
C ARG A 249 9.88 -5.04 -2.91
N GLY A 250 9.18 -5.39 -3.99
CA GLY A 250 9.73 -6.10 -5.14
C GLY A 250 10.01 -7.59 -4.91
N SER A 251 9.38 -8.20 -3.89
CA SER A 251 9.62 -9.60 -3.50
C SER A 251 8.52 -10.57 -3.94
N CYS A 252 7.27 -10.13 -4.08
CA CYS A 252 6.13 -11.03 -4.32
C CYS A 252 5.87 -11.39 -5.79
N GLY A 253 6.41 -10.62 -6.74
CA GLY A 253 6.18 -10.82 -8.18
C GLY A 253 4.78 -10.49 -8.71
N LYS A 254 3.82 -10.14 -7.85
CA LYS A 254 2.41 -9.98 -8.25
C LYS A 254 2.14 -8.70 -9.07
N CYS A 255 2.91 -7.63 -8.88
CA CYS A 255 2.78 -6.39 -9.68
C CYS A 255 3.42 -6.47 -11.08
N ARG A 256 3.42 -7.66 -11.70
CA ARG A 256 4.04 -7.88 -13.01
C ARG A 256 3.34 -7.09 -14.10
N VAL A 257 4.12 -6.53 -15.00
CA VAL A 257 3.65 -5.78 -16.18
C VAL A 257 4.50 -6.14 -17.38
N ARG A 258 3.92 -6.06 -18.57
CA ARG A 258 4.66 -6.35 -19.81
C ARG A 258 4.81 -5.09 -20.65
N PHE A 259 6.04 -4.71 -20.92
CA PHE A 259 6.33 -3.67 -21.91
C PHE A 259 6.11 -4.22 -23.32
N LEU A 260 5.28 -3.52 -24.09
CA LEU A 260 5.17 -3.71 -25.53
C LEU A 260 6.19 -2.83 -26.27
N GLU A 261 6.42 -1.62 -25.76
CA GLU A 261 7.34 -0.62 -26.32
C GLU A 261 7.98 0.19 -25.18
N GLY A 262 9.20 0.68 -25.40
CA GLY A 262 9.90 1.55 -24.43
C GLY A 262 10.33 0.84 -23.15
N ALA A 263 10.71 -0.44 -23.24
CA ALA A 263 11.11 -1.25 -22.10
C ALA A 263 12.33 -0.67 -21.37
N VAL A 264 12.23 -0.62 -20.03
CA VAL A 264 13.35 -0.31 -19.14
C VAL A 264 14.19 -1.57 -18.94
N GLU A 265 15.50 -1.42 -18.75
CA GLU A 265 16.38 -2.55 -18.44
C GLU A 265 15.96 -3.24 -17.11
N PRO A 266 16.03 -4.58 -17.03
CA PRO A 266 15.56 -5.31 -15.85
C PRO A 266 16.50 -5.14 -14.66
N GLY A 267 15.94 -4.71 -13.53
CA GLY A 267 16.65 -4.56 -12.27
C GLY A 267 16.89 -5.88 -11.55
N GLU A 268 17.60 -5.82 -10.41
CA GLU A 268 17.91 -7.02 -9.62
C GLU A 268 16.65 -7.74 -9.12
N ALA A 269 15.60 -6.99 -8.74
CA ALA A 269 14.34 -7.55 -8.28
C ALA A 269 13.59 -8.29 -9.42
N ASP A 270 13.64 -7.77 -10.65
CA ASP A 270 13.02 -8.41 -11.82
C ASP A 270 13.69 -9.76 -12.10
N ARG A 271 15.03 -9.81 -12.04
CA ARG A 271 15.83 -11.02 -12.28
C ARG A 271 15.63 -12.12 -11.24
N LYS A 272 15.13 -11.78 -10.04
CA LYS A 272 14.79 -12.76 -9.01
C LYS A 272 13.40 -13.37 -9.21
N VAL A 273 12.53 -12.72 -9.97
CA VAL A 273 11.13 -13.13 -10.16
C VAL A 273 10.89 -13.75 -11.53
N PHE A 274 11.43 -13.15 -12.59
CA PHE A 274 11.17 -13.57 -13.96
C PHE A 274 12.32 -14.37 -14.55
N THR A 275 11.99 -15.29 -15.44
CA THR A 275 12.98 -16.00 -16.26
C THR A 275 13.63 -15.06 -17.29
N GLU A 276 14.82 -15.40 -17.78
CA GLU A 276 15.49 -14.62 -18.84
C GLU A 276 14.63 -14.47 -20.12
N GLU A 277 13.79 -15.46 -20.43
CA GLU A 277 12.87 -15.39 -21.57
C GLU A 277 11.72 -14.41 -21.31
N GLU A 278 11.14 -14.42 -20.11
CA GLU A 278 10.12 -13.44 -19.72
C GLU A 278 10.70 -12.01 -19.70
N LEU A 279 11.94 -11.82 -19.23
CA LEU A 279 12.60 -10.52 -19.26
C LEU A 279 12.77 -9.98 -20.68
N LYS A 280 13.12 -10.85 -21.64
CA LYS A 280 13.20 -10.51 -23.07
C LYS A 280 11.85 -10.18 -23.68
N GLN A 281 10.78 -10.81 -23.21
CA GLN A 281 9.40 -10.51 -23.60
C GLN A 281 8.85 -9.20 -22.99
N GLY A 282 9.67 -8.49 -22.20
CA GLY A 282 9.34 -7.18 -21.64
C GLY A 282 8.72 -7.24 -20.24
N TRP A 283 8.75 -8.38 -19.54
CA TRP A 283 8.19 -8.48 -18.19
C TRP A 283 9.04 -7.75 -17.14
N ARG A 284 8.39 -6.92 -16.32
CA ARG A 284 9.00 -6.17 -15.20
C ARG A 284 8.06 -6.09 -14.00
N LEU A 285 8.58 -5.79 -12.82
CA LEU A 285 7.81 -5.47 -11.62
C LEU A 285 7.47 -3.99 -11.61
N ALA A 286 6.18 -3.65 -11.71
CA ALA A 286 5.75 -2.24 -11.73
C ALA A 286 6.19 -1.46 -10.49
N CYS A 287 6.32 -2.11 -9.32
CA CYS A 287 6.77 -1.44 -8.09
C CYS A 287 8.26 -1.07 -8.07
N ARG A 288 9.07 -1.67 -8.94
CA ARG A 288 10.52 -1.42 -9.04
C ARG A 288 10.93 -0.82 -10.37
N THR A 289 9.96 -0.54 -11.24
CA THR A 289 10.21 0.00 -12.58
C THR A 289 9.80 1.46 -12.62
N TYR A 290 10.69 2.29 -13.16
CA TYR A 290 10.52 3.74 -13.29
C TYR A 290 10.57 4.09 -14.77
N PRO A 291 9.56 4.76 -15.34
CA PRO A 291 9.53 5.05 -16.77
C PRO A 291 10.57 6.12 -17.12
N GLU A 292 11.48 5.81 -18.05
CA GLU A 292 12.51 6.75 -18.51
C GLU A 292 12.10 7.53 -19.78
N GLN A 293 11.23 6.93 -20.59
CA GLN A 293 10.76 7.42 -21.88
C GLN A 293 9.32 6.94 -22.15
N GLU A 294 8.67 7.48 -23.18
CA GLU A 294 7.33 7.06 -23.56
C GLU A 294 7.29 5.54 -23.77
N CYS A 295 6.36 4.87 -23.07
CA CYS A 295 6.27 3.42 -23.08
C CYS A 295 4.82 2.93 -23.19
N THR A 296 4.67 1.73 -23.73
CA THR A 296 3.39 1.05 -23.86
C THR A 296 3.41 -0.19 -22.98
N ILE A 297 2.51 -0.26 -22.00
CA ILE A 297 2.41 -1.34 -21.02
C ILE A 297 1.13 -2.13 -21.26
N LEU A 298 1.26 -3.45 -21.31
CA LEU A 298 0.15 -4.39 -21.25
C LEU A 298 -0.03 -4.88 -19.81
N LEU A 299 -1.26 -4.78 -19.33
CA LEU A 299 -1.70 -5.39 -18.07
C LEU A 299 -2.54 -6.62 -18.40
N ASP A 300 -2.15 -7.77 -17.86
CA ASP A 300 -3.00 -8.97 -17.90
C ASP A 300 -4.23 -8.70 -17.02
N ASN A 301 -5.39 -8.59 -17.67
CA ASN A 301 -6.73 -8.38 -17.10
C ASN A 301 -6.74 -7.81 -15.68
N ALA A 302 -6.59 -6.49 -15.56
CA ALA A 302 -6.69 -5.76 -14.29
C ALA A 302 -8.09 -5.83 -13.64
N GLU A 303 -9.08 -6.46 -14.29
CA GLU A 303 -10.39 -6.77 -13.73
C GLU A 303 -10.87 -8.11 -14.32
N SER A 304 -10.37 -9.24 -13.82
CA SER A 304 -11.18 -10.45 -13.85
C SER A 304 -12.20 -10.33 -12.72
N ASP A 305 -13.49 -10.31 -13.05
CA ASP A 305 -14.59 -10.30 -12.10
C ASP A 305 -14.31 -11.26 -10.95
N PHE A 306 -13.86 -10.70 -9.83
CA PHE A 306 -13.66 -11.42 -8.59
C PHE A 306 -15.05 -11.63 -8.01
N TYR A 307 -15.76 -12.65 -8.50
CA TYR A 307 -16.92 -13.18 -7.83
C TYR A 307 -16.43 -13.78 -6.51
N VAL A 308 -16.61 -13.05 -5.41
CA VAL A 308 -16.62 -13.70 -4.11
C VAL A 308 -18.01 -14.33 -4.00
N LEU A 309 -18.05 -15.65 -3.79
CA LEU A 309 -19.28 -16.37 -3.48
C LEU A 309 -19.94 -15.68 -2.28
N ALA A 310 -20.90 -14.81 -2.53
CA ALA A 310 -21.85 -14.38 -1.53
C ALA A 310 -22.88 -15.51 -1.37
N ASP A 311 -23.39 -15.68 -0.16
CA ASP A 311 -24.34 -16.74 0.24
C ASP A 311 -25.68 -16.73 -0.53
N ALA A 312 -25.86 -15.87 -1.53
CA ALA A 312 -27.08 -15.74 -2.32
C ALA A 312 -26.80 -16.04 -3.81
N GLU A 313 -27.59 -16.97 -4.38
CA GLU A 313 -27.70 -17.12 -5.83
C GLU A 313 -28.07 -15.76 -6.44
N GLU A 314 -27.42 -15.39 -7.56
CA GLU A 314 -27.78 -14.18 -8.30
C GLU A 314 -29.30 -14.16 -8.51
N GLY A 315 -29.94 -13.10 -8.01
CA GLY A 315 -31.35 -12.88 -8.24
C GLY A 315 -31.61 -12.89 -9.75
N THR A 316 -32.57 -13.70 -10.18
CA THR A 316 -33.07 -13.71 -11.57
C THR A 316 -33.27 -12.27 -12.05
N GLU A 317 -32.89 -11.96 -13.31
CA GLU A 317 -33.06 -10.67 -14.02
C GLU A 317 -34.52 -10.13 -14.01
N LYS A 318 -35.07 -9.86 -12.83
CA LYS A 318 -36.37 -9.26 -12.60
C LYS A 318 -36.13 -7.83 -12.17
N LYS A 319 -36.59 -6.88 -12.98
CA LYS A 319 -36.63 -5.47 -12.58
C LYS A 319 -37.29 -5.33 -11.22
N LEU A 320 -36.54 -4.78 -10.26
CA LEU A 320 -37.03 -4.50 -8.91
C LEU A 320 -38.01 -3.31 -8.94
N PRO A 321 -39.13 -3.34 -8.20
CA PRO A 321 -40.12 -2.26 -8.21
C PRO A 321 -39.57 -0.95 -7.61
N ASP A 322 -39.86 0.19 -8.25
CA ASP A 322 -39.44 1.55 -7.86
C ASP A 322 -39.95 2.01 -6.48
N GLY A 323 -40.99 1.37 -5.94
CA GLY A 323 -41.62 1.70 -4.65
C GLY A 323 -41.37 0.68 -3.54
N GLY A 324 -40.40 -0.23 -3.72
CA GLY A 324 -40.02 -1.20 -2.69
C GLY A 324 -39.29 -0.55 -1.52
N ASN A 325 -39.37 -1.16 -0.34
CA ASN A 325 -38.67 -0.70 0.85
C ASN A 325 -37.36 -1.48 0.96
N TYR A 326 -36.24 -0.89 0.53
CA TYR A 326 -34.96 -1.59 0.47
C TYR A 326 -33.97 -1.10 1.51
N GLY A 327 -33.04 -1.97 1.92
CA GLY A 327 -31.87 -1.61 2.71
C GLY A 327 -30.60 -2.22 2.12
N ILE A 328 -29.44 -1.74 2.56
CA ILE A 328 -28.14 -2.31 2.17
C ILE A 328 -27.43 -2.86 3.39
N ALA A 329 -27.04 -4.12 3.34
CA ALA A 329 -26.11 -4.74 4.27
C ALA A 329 -24.72 -4.75 3.61
N ALA A 330 -23.69 -4.30 4.31
CA ALA A 330 -22.32 -4.25 3.79
C ALA A 330 -21.33 -4.85 4.79
N ASP A 331 -20.41 -5.63 4.27
CA ASP A 331 -19.26 -6.21 4.97
C ASP A 331 -17.97 -5.69 4.32
N ILE A 332 -17.18 -4.95 5.10
CA ILE A 332 -15.90 -4.38 4.66
C ILE A 332 -14.77 -5.22 5.23
N GLY A 333 -14.41 -6.26 4.49
CA GLY A 333 -13.24 -7.07 4.74
C GLY A 333 -11.95 -6.40 4.28
N THR A 334 -10.82 -6.92 4.76
CA THR A 334 -9.50 -6.43 4.36
C THR A 334 -9.24 -6.73 2.88
N THR A 335 -9.59 -7.92 2.39
CA THR A 335 -9.41 -8.30 0.97
C THR A 335 -10.62 -8.00 0.11
N THR A 336 -11.83 -8.12 0.67
CA THR A 336 -13.10 -8.11 -0.08
C THR A 336 -14.10 -7.17 0.56
N ILE A 337 -14.85 -6.44 -0.25
CA ILE A 337 -16.06 -5.73 0.15
C ILE A 337 -17.25 -6.49 -0.45
N ALA A 338 -18.20 -6.88 0.39
CA ALA A 338 -19.43 -7.55 -0.02
C ALA A 338 -20.65 -6.73 0.43
N MET A 339 -21.63 -6.58 -0.45
CA MET A 339 -22.82 -5.78 -0.20
C MET A 339 -24.04 -6.50 -0.74
N GLN A 340 -25.16 -6.40 -0.02
CA GLN A 340 -26.43 -6.99 -0.42
C GLN A 340 -27.54 -5.95 -0.35
N LEU A 341 -28.30 -5.84 -1.44
CA LEU A 341 -29.58 -5.13 -1.43
C LEU A 341 -30.63 -6.08 -0.86
N VAL A 342 -31.39 -5.62 0.13
CA VAL A 342 -32.37 -6.43 0.85
C VAL A 342 -33.74 -5.79 0.71
N ASP A 343 -34.75 -6.57 0.33
CA ASP A 343 -36.15 -6.16 0.48
C ASP A 343 -36.55 -6.25 1.95
N LEU A 344 -36.82 -5.10 2.58
CA LEU A 344 -37.14 -5.02 4.01
C LEU A 344 -38.55 -5.53 4.33
N SER A 345 -39.37 -5.82 3.34
CA SER A 345 -40.72 -6.36 3.55
C SER A 345 -40.71 -7.86 3.86
N ASP A 346 -39.78 -8.61 3.26
CA ASP A 346 -39.67 -10.06 3.46
C ASP A 346 -38.26 -10.54 3.87
N GLY A 347 -37.29 -9.63 3.91
CA GLY A 347 -35.92 -9.88 4.34
C GLY A 347 -35.05 -10.60 3.31
N LYS A 348 -35.51 -10.76 2.07
CA LYS A 348 -34.74 -11.46 1.03
C LYS A 348 -33.74 -10.56 0.33
N THR A 349 -32.60 -11.14 0.00
CA THR A 349 -31.59 -10.51 -0.85
C THR A 349 -32.13 -10.35 -2.27
N ALA A 350 -32.21 -9.10 -2.72
CA ALA A 350 -32.68 -8.70 -4.04
C ALA A 350 -31.53 -8.66 -5.06
N ASP A 351 -30.35 -8.21 -4.63
CA ASP A 351 -29.16 -8.14 -5.48
C ASP A 351 -27.89 -8.18 -4.60
N VAL A 352 -26.76 -8.54 -5.21
CA VAL A 352 -25.46 -8.72 -4.55
C VAL A 352 -24.38 -7.96 -5.32
N TYR A 353 -23.50 -7.30 -4.56
CA TYR A 353 -22.29 -6.70 -5.09
C TYR A 353 -21.08 -7.22 -4.31
N THR A 354 -20.05 -7.65 -5.02
CA THR A 354 -18.76 -8.00 -4.43
C THR A 354 -17.64 -7.31 -5.20
N ALA A 355 -16.61 -6.88 -4.47
CA ALA A 355 -15.43 -6.23 -5.03
C ALA A 355 -14.18 -6.56 -4.21
N ILE A 356 -13.02 -6.50 -4.85
CA ILE A 356 -11.75 -6.46 -4.12
C ILE A 356 -11.63 -5.09 -3.45
N ASN A 357 -11.28 -5.08 -2.17
CA ASN A 357 -10.95 -3.87 -1.45
C ASN A 357 -9.68 -3.24 -2.05
N ARG A 358 -9.84 -2.11 -2.75
CA ARG A 358 -8.74 -1.44 -3.46
C ARG A 358 -7.63 -0.93 -2.57
N GLN A 359 -7.87 -0.83 -1.26
CA GLN A 359 -6.82 -0.52 -0.30
C GLN A 359 -5.66 -1.54 -0.32
N ARG A 360 -5.86 -2.71 -0.93
CA ARG A 360 -4.79 -3.67 -1.24
C ARG A 360 -3.61 -3.06 -2.00
N ALA A 361 -3.81 -1.96 -2.74
CA ALA A 361 -2.71 -1.21 -3.37
C ALA A 361 -1.73 -0.60 -2.35
N TYR A 362 -2.19 -0.29 -1.14
CA TYR A 362 -1.41 0.36 -0.10
C TYR A 362 -0.89 -0.63 0.96
N GLY A 363 -1.51 -1.82 1.06
CA GLY A 363 -1.10 -2.85 2.00
C GLY A 363 -1.91 -4.13 1.86
N ALA A 364 -1.25 -5.28 2.01
CA ALA A 364 -1.90 -6.60 1.90
C ALA A 364 -2.73 -6.97 3.14
N ASP A 365 -2.44 -6.36 4.28
CA ASP A 365 -3.04 -6.66 5.57
C ASP A 365 -3.36 -5.36 6.33
N VAL A 366 -3.97 -5.49 7.51
CA VAL A 366 -4.34 -4.34 8.36
C VAL A 366 -3.12 -3.54 8.82
N ILE A 367 -2.00 -4.19 9.15
CA ILE A 367 -0.80 -3.53 9.70
C ILE A 367 -0.12 -2.65 8.65
N SER A 368 0.06 -3.17 7.44
CA SER A 368 0.63 -2.42 6.31
C SER A 368 -0.24 -1.23 5.91
N ARG A 369 -1.57 -1.33 6.05
CA ARG A 369 -2.48 -0.20 5.82
C ARG A 369 -2.43 0.83 6.94
N ILE A 370 -2.30 0.40 8.19
CA ILE A 370 -2.05 1.30 9.34
C ILE A 370 -0.77 2.09 9.10
N ASP A 371 0.31 1.41 8.72
CA ASP A 371 1.60 2.05 8.41
C ASP A 371 1.48 3.04 7.24
N ALA A 372 0.82 2.65 6.14
CA ALA A 372 0.58 3.56 5.02
C ALA A 372 -0.25 4.80 5.44
N SER A 373 -1.30 4.61 6.25
CA SER A 373 -2.12 5.69 6.79
C SER A 373 -1.29 6.67 7.64
N ASN A 374 -0.42 6.13 8.49
CA ASN A 374 0.47 6.92 9.35
C ASN A 374 1.57 7.64 8.54
N ASN A 375 1.98 7.08 7.40
CA ASN A 375 2.95 7.67 6.47
C ASN A 375 2.30 8.59 5.41
N GLY A 376 1.16 9.20 5.73
CA GLY A 376 0.54 10.24 4.92
C GLY A 376 -0.39 9.74 3.81
N LYS A 377 -0.83 8.47 3.83
CA LYS A 377 -1.82 7.91 2.88
C LYS A 377 -3.24 7.77 3.43
N ARG A 378 -3.53 8.42 4.57
CA ARG A 378 -4.82 8.33 5.26
C ARG A 378 -6.01 8.69 4.36
N GLU A 379 -5.90 9.80 3.62
CA GLU A 379 -6.97 10.29 2.76
C GLU A 379 -7.16 9.42 1.51
N GLU A 380 -6.07 8.94 0.90
CA GLU A 380 -6.13 8.01 -0.22
C GLU A 380 -6.79 6.68 0.19
N LEU A 381 -6.42 6.13 1.35
CA LEU A 381 -7.03 4.92 1.92
C LEU A 381 -8.52 5.12 2.21
N ARG A 382 -8.90 6.26 2.78
CA ARG A 382 -10.30 6.62 3.05
C ARG A 382 -11.11 6.71 1.76
N ASN A 383 -10.61 7.46 0.79
CA ASN A 383 -11.28 7.65 -0.50
C ASN A 383 -11.40 6.33 -1.26
N SER A 384 -10.40 5.44 -1.16
CA SER A 384 -10.46 4.11 -1.76
C SER A 384 -11.67 3.30 -1.27
N ILE A 385 -11.90 3.18 0.05
CA ILE A 385 -13.08 2.45 0.57
C ILE A 385 -14.37 3.15 0.15
N ARG A 386 -14.44 4.49 0.29
CA ARG A 386 -15.64 5.25 -0.06
C ARG A 386 -16.04 5.05 -1.52
N GLN A 387 -15.06 5.05 -2.44
CA GLN A 387 -15.32 4.79 -3.85
C GLN A 387 -15.82 3.37 -4.12
N ASP A 388 -15.27 2.36 -3.44
CA ASP A 388 -15.72 0.98 -3.60
C ASP A 388 -17.15 0.79 -3.08
N LEU A 389 -17.50 1.42 -1.95
CA LEU A 389 -18.86 1.45 -1.43
C LEU A 389 -19.80 2.20 -2.38
N LEU A 390 -19.41 3.38 -2.88
CA LEU A 390 -20.21 4.17 -3.83
C LEU A 390 -20.55 3.36 -5.09
N LYS A 391 -19.56 2.68 -5.68
CA LYS A 391 -19.77 1.80 -6.85
C LYS A 391 -20.73 0.66 -6.54
N GLY A 392 -20.61 0.06 -5.35
CA GLY A 392 -21.51 -0.99 -4.90
C GLY A 392 -22.95 -0.50 -4.75
N VAL A 393 -23.14 0.65 -4.09
CA VAL A 393 -24.47 1.28 -3.95
C VAL A 393 -25.04 1.65 -5.32
N GLU A 394 -24.24 2.24 -6.21
CA GLU A 394 -24.69 2.62 -7.55
C GLU A 394 -25.17 1.40 -8.34
N LYS A 395 -24.43 0.28 -8.31
CA LYS A 395 -24.81 -0.96 -8.97
C LYS A 395 -26.09 -1.54 -8.37
N LEU A 396 -26.14 -1.72 -7.04
CA LEU A 396 -27.27 -2.29 -6.33
C LEU A 396 -28.55 -1.44 -6.47
N THR A 397 -28.43 -0.12 -6.60
CA THR A 397 -29.59 0.79 -6.69
C THR A 397 -30.00 1.12 -8.12
N GLU A 398 -29.42 0.44 -9.11
CA GLU A 398 -29.60 0.71 -10.54
C GLU A 398 -29.40 2.20 -10.88
N GLY A 399 -28.29 2.78 -10.43
CA GLY A 399 -27.98 4.19 -10.64
C GLY A 399 -28.90 5.13 -9.85
N SER A 400 -29.20 4.79 -8.59
CA SER A 400 -30.10 5.53 -7.70
C SER A 400 -31.57 5.58 -8.11
N ARG A 401 -32.00 4.72 -9.05
CA ARG A 401 -33.42 4.48 -9.36
C ARG A 401 -34.13 3.98 -8.11
N LEU A 402 -33.54 3.00 -7.42
CA LEU A 402 -34.05 2.49 -6.17
C LEU A 402 -33.58 3.37 -5.02
N LYS A 403 -34.50 3.79 -4.15
CA LYS A 403 -34.17 4.48 -2.89
C LYS A 403 -34.01 3.47 -1.77
N ILE A 404 -32.95 3.64 -0.99
CA ILE A 404 -32.69 2.81 0.19
C ILE A 404 -33.14 3.53 1.45
N SER A 405 -33.76 2.79 2.36
CA SER A 405 -34.29 3.31 3.61
C SER A 405 -33.24 3.40 4.72
N ARG A 406 -32.24 2.50 4.69
CA ARG A 406 -31.11 2.46 5.64
C ARG A 406 -30.01 1.54 5.15
N MET A 407 -28.80 1.76 5.66
CA MET A 407 -27.62 0.93 5.41
C MET A 407 -27.00 0.48 6.73
N VAL A 408 -26.51 -0.76 6.79
CA VAL A 408 -25.79 -1.31 7.93
C VAL A 408 -24.44 -1.83 7.45
N ILE A 409 -23.37 -1.46 8.16
CA ILE A 409 -21.98 -1.79 7.82
C ILE A 409 -21.32 -2.56 8.96
N GLY A 410 -20.93 -3.81 8.70
CA GLY A 410 -20.00 -4.57 9.52
C GLY A 410 -18.59 -4.52 8.94
N ALA A 411 -17.58 -4.40 9.80
CA ALA A 411 -16.19 -4.32 9.41
C ALA A 411 -15.26 -4.51 10.63
N ASN A 412 -14.03 -4.94 10.40
CA ASN A 412 -13.02 -4.89 11.45
C ASN A 412 -12.70 -3.43 11.83
N THR A 413 -12.20 -3.23 13.06
CA THR A 413 -11.98 -1.88 13.63
C THR A 413 -11.04 -1.02 12.77
N THR A 414 -10.00 -1.62 12.18
CA THR A 414 -9.06 -0.89 11.29
C THR A 414 -9.79 -0.38 10.04
N MET A 415 -10.62 -1.20 9.40
CA MET A 415 -11.40 -0.77 8.23
C MET A 415 -12.36 0.37 8.56
N VAL A 416 -12.99 0.34 9.75
CA VAL A 416 -13.81 1.46 10.24
C VAL A 416 -12.98 2.74 10.40
N HIS A 417 -11.78 2.66 11.00
CA HIS A 417 -10.91 3.83 11.17
C HIS A 417 -10.50 4.43 9.83
N LEU A 418 -10.15 3.60 8.85
CA LEU A 418 -9.81 4.06 7.51
C LEU A 418 -11.02 4.67 6.79
N LEU A 419 -12.21 4.08 6.91
CA LEU A 419 -13.45 4.61 6.34
C LEU A 419 -13.82 5.97 6.94
N MET A 420 -13.71 6.11 8.26
CA MET A 420 -14.06 7.35 8.98
C MET A 420 -12.96 8.41 8.90
N GLY A 421 -11.74 8.05 8.47
CA GLY A 421 -10.60 8.95 8.45
C GLY A 421 -10.01 9.23 9.83
N TYR A 422 -10.21 8.32 10.79
CA TYR A 422 -9.63 8.42 12.12
C TYR A 422 -8.11 8.19 12.11
N SER A 423 -7.42 8.67 13.16
CA SER A 423 -5.99 8.39 13.33
C SER A 423 -5.77 6.89 13.50
N CYS A 424 -4.73 6.36 12.85
CA CYS A 424 -4.29 4.97 12.96
C CYS A 424 -2.96 4.83 13.76
N GLU A 425 -2.45 5.92 14.32
CA GLU A 425 -1.12 5.98 14.98
C GLU A 425 -1.00 4.99 16.14
N THR A 426 -2.08 4.81 16.90
CA THR A 426 -2.15 3.96 18.08
C THR A 426 -2.59 2.53 17.78
N LEU A 427 -3.10 2.23 16.57
CA LEU A 427 -3.59 0.88 16.23
C LEU A 427 -2.47 -0.13 16.01
N GLY A 428 -1.29 0.32 15.59
CA GLY A 428 -0.13 -0.53 15.30
C GLY A 428 0.89 -0.61 16.44
N VAL A 429 0.68 0.14 17.54
CA VAL A 429 1.64 0.29 18.62
C VAL A 429 0.96 0.00 19.95
N TYR A 430 1.59 -0.82 20.79
CA TYR A 430 1.10 -1.13 22.14
C TYR A 430 0.85 0.18 22.93
N PRO A 431 -0.33 0.37 23.56
CA PRO A 431 -1.33 -0.64 23.92
C PRO A 431 -2.45 -0.93 22.90
N PHE A 432 -2.25 -0.58 21.61
CA PHE A 432 -3.20 -0.86 20.52
C PHE A 432 -4.57 -0.21 20.74
N GLU A 433 -4.60 1.10 20.95
CA GLU A 433 -5.83 1.82 21.32
C GLU A 433 -6.56 2.38 20.10
N PRO A 434 -7.84 2.05 19.89
CA PRO A 434 -8.65 2.65 18.84
C PRO A 434 -9.21 4.01 19.24
N VAL A 435 -9.46 4.87 18.26
CA VAL A 435 -10.11 6.18 18.45
C VAL A 435 -11.59 6.01 18.80
N ASN A 436 -12.27 5.07 18.13
CA ASN A 436 -13.68 4.80 18.36
C ASN A 436 -14.01 3.33 18.06
N ILE A 437 -14.77 2.70 18.96
CA ILE A 437 -15.32 1.34 18.82
C ILE A 437 -16.82 1.30 19.17
N ASP A 438 -17.46 2.45 19.36
CA ASP A 438 -18.89 2.56 19.61
C ASP A 438 -19.69 2.41 18.31
N THR A 439 -20.99 2.12 18.44
CA THR A 439 -21.90 2.12 17.29
C THR A 439 -21.91 3.51 16.67
N ILE A 440 -21.64 3.59 15.37
CA ILE A 440 -21.62 4.87 14.66
C ILE A 440 -22.93 5.05 13.91
N HIS A 441 -23.60 6.16 14.20
CA HIS A 441 -24.77 6.63 13.47
C HIS A 441 -24.38 7.82 12.61
N ILE A 442 -24.46 7.68 11.30
CA ILE A 442 -24.05 8.70 10.34
C ILE A 442 -25.03 8.73 9.16
N SER A 443 -25.21 9.89 8.52
CA SER A 443 -25.99 9.96 7.28
C SER A 443 -25.18 9.43 6.09
N TYR A 444 -25.87 8.86 5.10
CA TYR A 444 -25.25 8.46 3.82
C TYR A 444 -24.46 9.61 3.21
N ARG A 445 -25.02 10.83 3.27
CA ARG A 445 -24.42 12.03 2.72
C ARG A 445 -23.12 12.42 3.41
N GLU A 446 -23.04 12.30 4.73
CA GLU A 446 -21.81 12.56 5.49
C GLU A 446 -20.74 11.50 5.20
N LEU A 447 -21.13 10.22 5.11
CA LEU A 447 -20.20 9.12 4.91
C LEU A 447 -19.66 9.05 3.47
N LEU A 448 -20.54 9.10 2.48
CA LEU A 448 -20.23 8.82 1.08
C LEU A 448 -20.33 10.06 0.18
N GLY A 449 -21.02 11.13 0.60
CA GLY A 449 -21.21 12.35 -0.18
C GLY A 449 -22.57 12.40 -0.88
N ASP A 450 -22.74 13.40 -1.74
CA ASP A 450 -24.01 13.65 -2.44
C ASP A 450 -24.11 12.81 -3.72
N ALA A 451 -24.42 11.52 -3.56
CA ALA A 451 -24.42 10.52 -4.63
C ALA A 451 -25.80 9.90 -4.88
N GLY A 452 -26.88 10.68 -4.70
CA GLY A 452 -28.24 10.27 -5.09
C GLY A 452 -29.02 9.41 -4.09
N GLN A 453 -28.47 9.16 -2.89
CA GLN A 453 -29.16 8.53 -1.76
C GLN A 453 -29.12 9.45 -0.53
N ASP A 454 -30.12 9.31 0.33
CA ASP A 454 -30.22 10.01 1.61
C ASP A 454 -30.90 9.09 2.63
N CYS A 455 -30.09 8.36 3.39
CA CYS A 455 -30.56 7.41 4.40
C CYS A 455 -29.63 7.38 5.61
N PRO A 456 -30.10 6.93 6.78
CA PRO A 456 -29.23 6.61 7.91
C PRO A 456 -28.33 5.42 7.58
N VAL A 457 -27.10 5.50 8.06
CA VAL A 457 -26.08 4.45 8.02
C VAL A 457 -25.69 4.12 9.46
N THR A 458 -25.71 2.84 9.80
CA THR A 458 -25.22 2.35 11.09
C THR A 458 -23.99 1.48 10.86
N VAL A 459 -22.90 1.78 11.56
CA VAL A 459 -21.70 0.93 11.60
C VAL A 459 -21.69 0.19 12.93
N TYR A 460 -21.50 -1.13 12.87
CA TYR A 460 -21.41 -1.97 14.08
C TYR A 460 -20.31 -1.49 15.03
N PRO A 461 -20.50 -1.65 16.35
CA PRO A 461 -19.44 -1.38 17.31
C PRO A 461 -18.33 -2.42 17.22
N GLY A 462 -17.10 -2.03 17.55
CA GLY A 462 -15.97 -2.95 17.74
C GLY A 462 -15.84 -3.41 19.20
N ILE A 463 -15.03 -4.44 19.42
CA ILE A 463 -14.65 -4.94 20.75
C ILE A 463 -13.25 -4.43 21.13
N SER A 464 -12.32 -4.48 20.18
CA SER A 464 -10.92 -4.05 20.35
C SER A 464 -10.34 -3.53 19.02
N THR A 465 -9.04 -3.27 18.97
CA THR A 465 -8.35 -2.89 17.72
C THR A 465 -8.34 -3.99 16.66
N TYR A 466 -8.29 -5.26 17.07
CA TYR A 466 -8.20 -6.40 16.15
C TYR A 466 -9.47 -7.25 16.09
N VAL A 467 -10.50 -6.93 16.89
CA VAL A 467 -11.82 -7.56 16.85
C VAL A 467 -12.88 -6.48 16.68
N GLY A 468 -13.47 -6.40 15.48
CA GLY A 468 -14.39 -5.33 15.11
C GLY A 468 -15.85 -5.73 15.07
N GLY A 469 -16.62 -4.91 14.35
CA GLY A 469 -18.06 -5.03 14.22
C GLY A 469 -18.53 -6.16 13.31
N ASP A 470 -17.64 -6.66 12.45
CA ASP A 470 -17.81 -7.91 11.71
C ASP A 470 -18.04 -9.11 12.65
N ILE A 471 -17.23 -9.23 13.71
CA ILE A 471 -17.36 -10.28 14.72
C ILE A 471 -18.58 -10.04 15.62
N VAL A 472 -18.86 -8.80 16.02
CA VAL A 472 -20.10 -8.48 16.76
C VAL A 472 -21.33 -8.86 15.94
N SER A 473 -21.32 -8.58 14.64
CA SER A 473 -22.38 -8.97 13.71
C SER A 473 -22.52 -10.49 13.64
N GLY A 474 -21.42 -11.24 13.54
CA GLY A 474 -21.45 -12.71 13.55
C GLY A 474 -21.97 -13.30 14.86
N LEU A 475 -21.56 -12.77 16.01
CA LEU A 475 -22.08 -13.16 17.33
C LEU A 475 -23.58 -12.89 17.47
N TYR A 476 -24.06 -11.79 16.87
CA TYR A 476 -25.48 -11.43 16.83
C TYR A 476 -26.27 -12.39 15.94
N THR A 477 -25.75 -12.74 14.76
CA THR A 477 -26.33 -13.74 13.85
C THR A 477 -26.57 -15.07 14.58
N LEU A 478 -25.55 -15.53 15.31
CA LEU A 478 -25.52 -16.85 15.95
C LEU A 478 -26.10 -16.87 17.37
N GLU A 479 -26.68 -15.74 17.80
CA GLU A 479 -27.39 -15.54 19.07
C GLU A 479 -26.58 -15.88 20.32
N PHE A 480 -25.29 -15.57 20.34
CA PHE A 480 -24.40 -15.92 21.47
C PHE A 480 -24.93 -15.42 22.82
N ALA A 481 -25.45 -14.19 22.87
CA ALA A 481 -26.03 -13.59 24.07
C ALA A 481 -27.30 -14.30 24.59
N LYS A 482 -27.90 -15.22 23.83
CA LYS A 482 -29.09 -16.00 24.23
C LYS A 482 -28.76 -17.46 24.52
N ARG A 483 -27.54 -17.92 24.22
CA ARG A 483 -27.14 -19.32 24.41
C ARG A 483 -26.98 -19.67 25.88
N GLU A 484 -27.38 -20.90 26.23
CA GLU A 484 -27.13 -21.45 27.56
C GLU A 484 -25.77 -22.13 27.66
N LYS A 485 -25.28 -22.71 26.56
CA LYS A 485 -23.99 -23.39 26.50
C LYS A 485 -22.98 -22.60 25.66
N PRO A 486 -21.68 -22.69 25.98
CA PRO A 486 -20.63 -22.05 25.19
C PRO A 486 -20.62 -22.57 23.75
N ALA A 487 -20.57 -21.64 22.80
CA ALA A 487 -20.26 -21.92 21.41
C ALA A 487 -18.96 -21.20 21.03
N VAL A 488 -18.38 -21.59 19.90
CA VAL A 488 -17.22 -20.93 19.30
C VAL A 488 -17.61 -20.40 17.93
N LEU A 489 -17.16 -19.19 17.60
CA LEU A 489 -17.14 -18.63 16.25
C LEU A 489 -15.67 -18.45 15.84
N ILE A 490 -15.32 -18.91 14.65
CA ILE A 490 -14.02 -18.68 14.02
C ILE A 490 -14.32 -18.04 12.67
N ASP A 491 -13.91 -16.79 12.48
CA ASP A 491 -13.95 -16.13 11.18
C ASP A 491 -12.59 -16.29 10.52
N LEU A 492 -12.56 -17.01 9.40
CA LEU A 492 -11.34 -17.28 8.65
C LEU A 492 -11.24 -16.32 7.46
N GLY A 493 -10.48 -15.25 7.65
CA GLY A 493 -10.09 -14.31 6.60
C GLY A 493 -8.58 -14.11 6.56
N THR A 494 -8.15 -12.89 6.24
CA THR A 494 -6.74 -12.48 6.32
C THR A 494 -6.18 -12.60 7.76
N ASN A 495 -7.04 -12.37 8.75
CA ASN A 495 -6.79 -12.67 10.15
C ASN A 495 -7.64 -13.90 10.54
N GLY A 496 -7.26 -14.55 11.65
CA GLY A 496 -8.10 -15.54 12.31
C GLY A 496 -8.76 -14.93 13.53
N GLU A 497 -9.86 -14.21 13.34
CA GLU A 497 -10.71 -13.73 14.42
C GLU A 497 -11.55 -14.86 15.00
N MET A 498 -11.76 -14.85 16.31
CA MET A 498 -12.46 -15.91 17.00
C MET A 498 -13.11 -15.43 18.28
N ALA A 499 -14.18 -16.11 18.67
CA ALA A 499 -14.92 -15.85 19.88
C ALA A 499 -15.39 -17.17 20.51
N VAL A 500 -15.38 -17.23 21.83
CA VAL A 500 -16.00 -18.31 22.62
C VAL A 500 -16.91 -17.69 23.66
N GLY A 501 -18.12 -18.25 23.83
CA GLY A 501 -18.99 -17.79 24.90
C GLY A 501 -20.45 -18.15 24.75
N CYS A 502 -21.24 -17.60 25.66
CA CYS A 502 -22.69 -17.74 25.77
C CYS A 502 -23.28 -16.49 26.47
N ARG A 503 -24.52 -16.56 26.95
CA ARG A 503 -25.20 -15.45 27.66
C ARG A 503 -24.45 -14.95 28.90
N ASP A 504 -23.57 -15.76 29.48
CA ASP A 504 -22.85 -15.44 30.72
C ASP A 504 -21.56 -14.63 30.46
N GLY A 505 -21.11 -14.55 29.20
CA GLY A 505 -19.94 -13.78 28.80
C GLY A 505 -19.28 -14.34 27.55
N ILE A 506 -18.55 -13.47 26.85
CA ILE A 506 -17.87 -13.77 25.59
C ILE A 506 -16.40 -13.36 25.71
N LEU A 507 -15.50 -14.26 25.29
CA LEU A 507 -14.08 -13.98 25.14
C LEU A 507 -13.74 -14.01 23.64
N THR A 508 -13.06 -12.98 23.16
CA THR A 508 -12.64 -12.88 21.76
C THR A 508 -11.12 -12.84 21.64
N ALA A 509 -10.59 -13.21 20.49
CA ALA A 509 -9.20 -13.01 20.14
C ALA A 509 -9.05 -12.87 18.63
N SER A 510 -7.88 -12.40 18.19
CA SER A 510 -7.48 -12.36 16.80
C SER A 510 -6.06 -12.90 16.66
N THR A 511 -5.83 -13.65 15.58
CA THR A 511 -4.54 -14.24 15.25
C THR A 511 -4.06 -13.76 13.89
N ALA A 512 -2.76 -13.54 13.75
CA ALA A 512 -2.14 -13.29 12.46
C ALA A 512 -1.98 -14.61 11.68
N ALA A 513 -3.09 -15.14 11.14
CA ALA A 513 -3.07 -16.34 10.30
C ALA A 513 -2.42 -16.07 8.93
N GLY A 514 -2.50 -14.83 8.45
CA GLY A 514 -2.05 -14.45 7.11
C GLY A 514 -3.02 -14.89 6.02
N PRO A 515 -2.86 -14.40 4.79
CA PRO A 515 -3.86 -14.57 3.74
C PRO A 515 -3.81 -15.95 3.04
N ALA A 516 -3.15 -16.95 3.62
CA ALA A 516 -2.88 -18.24 2.97
C ALA A 516 -4.17 -18.97 2.57
N PHE A 517 -5.19 -18.97 3.45
CA PHE A 517 -6.51 -19.56 3.17
C PHE A 517 -7.31 -18.76 2.13
N GLU A 518 -6.96 -17.49 1.88
CA GLU A 518 -7.53 -16.67 0.80
C GLU A 518 -6.74 -16.79 -0.52
N GLY A 519 -5.75 -17.69 -0.57
CA GLY A 519 -4.83 -17.85 -1.70
C GLY A 519 -3.73 -16.79 -1.77
N GLY A 520 -3.60 -15.91 -0.76
CA GLY A 520 -2.48 -15.00 -0.62
C GLY A 520 -1.18 -15.72 -0.24
N ASN A 521 -0.03 -15.20 -0.68
CA ASN A 521 1.30 -15.81 -0.53
C ASN A 521 1.50 -17.21 -1.13
N ILE A 522 0.44 -17.88 -1.57
CA ILE A 522 0.50 -19.14 -2.31
C ILE A 522 0.87 -18.86 -3.78
N THR A 523 1.78 -19.67 -4.33
CA THR A 523 2.36 -19.47 -5.68
C THR A 523 1.30 -19.28 -6.74
N CYS A 524 0.44 -20.28 -6.89
CA CYS A 524 -0.71 -20.30 -7.80
C CYS A 524 -2.02 -19.97 -7.08
N GLY A 525 -1.96 -19.34 -5.90
CA GLY A 525 -3.12 -19.02 -5.09
C GLY A 525 -3.99 -17.90 -5.67
N THR A 526 -5.29 -18.05 -5.53
CA THR A 526 -6.32 -17.09 -5.91
C THR A 526 -7.49 -17.15 -4.93
N GLY A 527 -8.36 -16.13 -4.93
CA GLY A 527 -9.64 -16.22 -4.22
C GLY A 527 -10.61 -17.18 -4.91
N SER A 528 -11.82 -17.32 -4.35
CA SER A 528 -12.84 -18.23 -4.84
C SER A 528 -13.57 -17.75 -6.11
N ILE A 529 -12.83 -17.67 -7.23
CA ILE A 529 -13.33 -17.21 -8.54
C ILE A 529 -13.61 -18.38 -9.51
N PRO A 530 -14.41 -18.19 -10.59
CA PRO A 530 -14.54 -19.19 -11.65
C PRO A 530 -13.17 -19.65 -12.16
N GLY A 531 -12.96 -20.97 -12.23
CA GLY A 531 -11.68 -21.55 -12.64
C GLY A 531 -10.66 -21.73 -11.49
N ALA A 532 -10.94 -21.23 -10.28
CA ALA A 532 -10.14 -21.59 -9.12
C ALA A 532 -10.37 -23.06 -8.75
N ILE A 533 -9.30 -23.81 -8.53
CA ILE A 533 -9.33 -25.18 -8.03
C ILE A 533 -9.87 -25.15 -6.61
N CYS A 534 -11.04 -25.76 -6.43
CA CYS A 534 -11.77 -25.78 -5.16
C CYS A 534 -11.85 -27.17 -4.52
N SER A 535 -11.51 -28.23 -5.25
CA SER A 535 -11.33 -29.57 -4.70
C SER A 535 -10.17 -30.28 -5.39
N ALA A 536 -9.48 -31.14 -4.63
CA ALA A 536 -8.39 -31.95 -5.12
C ALA A 536 -8.40 -33.34 -4.47
N VAL A 537 -8.06 -34.36 -5.26
CA VAL A 537 -7.94 -35.76 -4.83
C VAL A 537 -6.70 -36.37 -5.47
N TYR A 538 -5.82 -36.98 -4.68
CA TYR A 538 -4.65 -37.65 -5.21
C TYR A 538 -4.98 -39.11 -5.58
N LYS A 539 -4.73 -39.50 -6.83
CA LYS A 539 -4.91 -40.88 -7.33
C LYS A 539 -3.84 -41.23 -8.35
N ASP A 540 -3.33 -42.46 -8.28
CA ASP A 540 -2.43 -43.05 -9.30
C ASP A 540 -1.25 -42.15 -9.70
N GLY A 541 -0.62 -41.46 -8.74
CA GLY A 541 0.54 -40.60 -9.01
C GLY A 541 0.21 -39.16 -9.41
N ARG A 542 -1.07 -38.79 -9.55
CA ARG A 542 -1.53 -37.47 -10.02
C ARG A 542 -2.58 -36.83 -9.11
N MET A 543 -2.64 -35.50 -9.14
CA MET A 543 -3.71 -34.74 -8.49
C MET A 543 -4.86 -34.53 -9.47
N GLU A 544 -6.03 -35.10 -9.17
CA GLU A 544 -7.28 -34.84 -9.88
C GLU A 544 -7.97 -33.63 -9.21
N THR A 545 -8.30 -32.60 -9.99
CA THR A 545 -8.80 -31.33 -9.45
C THR A 545 -10.15 -30.94 -10.06
N GLU A 546 -10.98 -30.28 -9.27
CA GLU A 546 -12.23 -29.65 -9.72
C GLU A 546 -12.15 -28.13 -9.53
N THR A 547 -12.67 -27.39 -10.51
CA THR A 547 -12.70 -25.91 -10.51
C THR A 547 -14.10 -25.37 -10.30
N ILE A 548 -14.18 -24.17 -9.70
CA ILE A 548 -15.44 -23.43 -9.56
C ILE A 548 -16.04 -23.16 -10.94
N ASN A 549 -17.34 -23.44 -11.09
CA ASN A 549 -18.12 -23.33 -12.32
C ASN A 549 -17.60 -24.18 -13.49
N HIS A 550 -16.75 -25.18 -13.24
CA HIS A 550 -16.09 -26.01 -14.26
C HIS A 550 -15.35 -25.17 -15.32
N ALA A 551 -14.93 -23.94 -14.98
CA ALA A 551 -14.18 -23.08 -15.88
C ALA A 551 -12.70 -23.52 -15.93
N LYS A 552 -11.97 -23.00 -16.93
CA LYS A 552 -10.55 -23.33 -17.13
C LYS A 552 -9.72 -23.00 -15.86
N PRO A 553 -8.79 -23.88 -15.42
CA PRO A 553 -7.99 -23.65 -14.22
C PRO A 553 -7.19 -22.33 -14.29
N ALA A 554 -7.45 -21.44 -13.32
CA ALA A 554 -6.82 -20.13 -13.20
C ALA A 554 -5.90 -20.00 -11.97
N GLY A 555 -6.09 -20.87 -10.98
CA GLY A 555 -5.33 -20.89 -9.72
C GLY A 555 -5.95 -21.86 -8.72
N ILE A 556 -5.52 -21.83 -7.46
CA ILE A 556 -6.07 -22.63 -6.36
C ILE A 556 -6.65 -21.72 -5.28
N CYS A 557 -7.87 -21.99 -4.81
CA CYS A 557 -8.48 -21.27 -3.68
C CYS A 557 -8.30 -22.03 -2.36
N GLY A 558 -8.71 -21.42 -1.23
CA GLY A 558 -8.56 -21.99 0.10
C GLY A 558 -9.02 -23.43 0.24
N THR A 559 -10.17 -23.80 -0.36
CA THR A 559 -10.72 -25.16 -0.23
C THR A 559 -9.89 -26.16 -0.99
N GLY A 560 -9.40 -25.77 -2.18
CA GLY A 560 -8.44 -26.55 -2.93
C GLY A 560 -7.13 -26.72 -2.17
N ILE A 561 -6.65 -25.69 -1.46
CA ILE A 561 -5.40 -25.76 -0.69
C ILE A 561 -5.51 -26.77 0.45
N ILE A 562 -6.59 -26.75 1.24
CA ILE A 562 -6.82 -27.76 2.30
C ILE A 562 -6.87 -29.17 1.69
N ASP A 563 -7.59 -29.33 0.57
CA ASP A 563 -7.69 -30.60 -0.13
C ASP A 563 -6.31 -31.11 -0.58
N VAL A 564 -5.51 -30.27 -1.22
CA VAL A 564 -4.16 -30.62 -1.67
C VAL A 564 -3.30 -31.05 -0.48
N ILE A 565 -3.21 -30.25 0.59
CA ILE A 565 -2.40 -30.58 1.76
C ILE A 565 -2.84 -31.91 2.38
N TYR A 566 -4.15 -32.11 2.54
CA TYR A 566 -4.70 -33.34 3.06
C TYR A 566 -4.31 -34.55 2.21
N GLU A 567 -4.47 -34.46 0.90
CA GLU A 567 -4.17 -35.58 -0.01
C GLU A 567 -2.66 -35.84 -0.12
N LEU A 568 -1.81 -34.81 -0.09
CA LEU A 568 -0.35 -34.98 -0.06
C LEU A 568 0.09 -35.70 1.21
N LYS A 569 -0.46 -35.33 2.36
CA LYS A 569 -0.17 -35.96 3.64
C LYS A 569 -0.65 -37.41 3.66
N LYS A 570 -1.88 -37.65 3.22
CA LYS A 570 -2.47 -38.98 3.12
C LYS A 570 -1.69 -39.90 2.18
N ALA A 571 -1.08 -39.35 1.13
CA ALA A 571 -0.24 -40.07 0.19
C ALA A 571 1.24 -40.18 0.64
N GLU A 572 1.58 -39.72 1.85
CA GLU A 572 2.95 -39.68 2.39
C GLU A 572 3.93 -38.87 1.51
N ILE A 573 3.42 -37.96 0.67
CA ILE A 573 4.26 -37.04 -0.14
C ILE A 573 4.81 -35.90 0.73
N ILE A 574 4.08 -35.52 1.78
CA ILE A 574 4.58 -34.64 2.84
C ILE A 574 4.61 -35.40 4.16
N ASP A 575 5.70 -35.21 4.91
CA ASP A 575 5.83 -35.70 6.28
C ASP A 575 5.12 -34.79 7.30
N GLU A 576 5.15 -35.17 8.58
CA GLU A 576 4.58 -34.39 9.69
C GLU A 576 5.23 -33.00 9.82
N THR A 577 6.48 -32.84 9.37
CA THR A 577 7.16 -31.54 9.35
C THR A 577 6.71 -30.68 8.18
N GLY A 578 5.94 -31.23 7.24
CA GLY A 578 5.52 -30.58 6.00
C GLY A 578 6.58 -30.59 4.91
N LEU A 579 7.64 -31.39 5.05
CA LEU A 579 8.67 -31.55 4.02
C LEU A 579 8.15 -32.47 2.91
N MET A 580 8.18 -31.98 1.67
CA MET A 580 7.85 -32.76 0.49
C MET A 580 8.98 -33.74 0.15
N GLU A 581 8.62 -34.94 -0.30
CA GLU A 581 9.56 -35.88 -0.90
C GLU A 581 10.00 -35.47 -2.31
N GLU A 582 11.15 -35.98 -2.78
CA GLU A 582 11.58 -35.81 -4.17
C GLU A 582 10.75 -36.71 -5.11
N PRO A 583 10.40 -36.25 -6.34
CA PRO A 583 10.82 -35.00 -6.96
C PRO A 583 9.94 -33.78 -6.61
N TYR A 584 8.87 -33.97 -5.83
CA TYR A 584 7.88 -32.92 -5.55
C TYR A 584 8.46 -31.72 -4.78
N PHE A 585 9.49 -31.95 -3.96
CA PHE A 585 10.22 -30.88 -3.29
C PHE A 585 10.79 -29.85 -4.28
N GLN A 586 11.41 -30.32 -5.37
CA GLN A 586 12.01 -29.46 -6.40
C GLN A 586 10.97 -28.98 -7.41
N ASP A 587 10.17 -29.91 -7.94
CA ASP A 587 9.32 -29.64 -9.09
C ASP A 587 7.94 -29.08 -8.71
N GLY A 588 7.52 -29.26 -7.46
CA GLY A 588 6.16 -29.02 -7.02
C GLY A 588 5.15 -30.04 -7.57
N VAL A 589 3.98 -30.07 -6.94
CA VAL A 589 2.88 -30.96 -7.33
C VAL A 589 2.08 -30.31 -8.43
N LEU A 590 1.87 -31.04 -9.54
CA LEU A 590 1.07 -30.55 -10.65
C LEU A 590 -0.42 -30.58 -10.32
N LEU A 591 -1.10 -29.45 -10.52
CA LEU A 591 -2.52 -29.28 -10.23
C LEU A 591 -3.40 -29.14 -11.49
N SER A 592 -2.80 -28.99 -12.67
CA SER A 592 -3.53 -28.86 -13.94
C SER A 592 -2.87 -29.67 -15.05
N GLU A 593 -3.68 -30.23 -15.95
CA GLU A 593 -3.15 -31.03 -17.07
C GLU A 593 -2.28 -30.22 -18.04
N GLU A 594 -2.53 -28.92 -18.16
CA GLU A 594 -1.75 -28.01 -19.03
C GLU A 594 -0.34 -27.70 -18.49
N GLY A 595 0.02 -28.14 -17.27
CA GLY A 595 1.36 -27.95 -16.72
C GLY A 595 1.60 -26.62 -15.99
N ASN A 596 0.63 -25.69 -16.03
CA ASN A 596 0.80 -24.29 -15.64
C ASN A 596 0.52 -24.00 -14.15
N LEU A 597 -0.21 -24.85 -13.44
CA LEU A 597 -0.52 -24.67 -12.02
C LEU A 597 0.20 -25.73 -11.18
N ARG A 598 1.02 -25.26 -10.23
CA ARG A 598 1.82 -26.12 -9.35
C ARG A 598 1.74 -25.65 -7.91
N PHE A 599 1.82 -26.60 -6.99
CA PHE A 599 1.85 -26.38 -5.54
C PHE A 599 3.23 -26.76 -5.00
N TYR A 600 3.93 -25.82 -4.37
CA TYR A 600 5.34 -25.98 -4.01
C TYR A 600 5.53 -26.15 -2.50
N GLN A 601 6.72 -26.60 -2.10
CA GLN A 601 7.14 -26.69 -0.71
C GLN A 601 6.90 -25.40 0.09
N LYS A 602 7.15 -24.23 -0.51
CA LYS A 602 6.92 -22.94 0.18
C LYS A 602 5.44 -22.72 0.49
N ASP A 603 4.54 -23.22 -0.37
CA ASP A 603 3.09 -23.08 -0.20
C ASP A 603 2.61 -23.94 0.99
N VAL A 604 3.23 -25.11 1.20
CA VAL A 604 3.01 -25.93 2.42
C VAL A 604 3.41 -25.15 3.68
N ARG A 605 4.56 -24.46 3.64
CA ARG A 605 5.05 -23.66 4.78
C ARG A 605 4.09 -22.54 5.16
N GLU A 606 3.54 -21.82 4.18
CA GLU A 606 2.54 -20.77 4.44
C GLU A 606 1.29 -21.34 5.14
N ILE A 607 0.84 -22.53 4.74
CA ILE A 607 -0.32 -23.18 5.37
C ILE A 607 -0.01 -23.70 6.78
N GLN A 608 1.21 -24.16 7.04
CA GLN A 608 1.63 -24.53 8.40
C GLN A 608 1.56 -23.33 9.36
N LEU A 609 2.06 -22.17 8.93
CA LEU A 609 2.01 -20.94 9.74
C LEU A 609 0.56 -20.53 10.02
N ALA A 610 -0.30 -20.55 8.99
CA ALA A 610 -1.69 -20.14 9.10
C ALA A 610 -2.50 -21.11 9.98
N LYS A 611 -2.37 -22.43 9.78
CA LYS A 611 -3.10 -23.43 10.57
C LYS A 611 -2.70 -23.42 12.04
N ALA A 612 -1.39 -23.25 12.30
CA ALA A 612 -0.86 -23.20 13.65
C ALA A 612 -1.39 -21.99 14.41
N ALA A 613 -1.43 -20.82 13.76
CA ALA A 613 -2.00 -19.60 14.35
C ALA A 613 -3.46 -19.79 14.75
N VAL A 614 -4.29 -20.29 13.83
CA VAL A 614 -5.72 -20.51 14.07
C VAL A 614 -5.94 -21.51 15.20
N ARG A 615 -5.30 -22.68 15.15
CA ARG A 615 -5.50 -23.73 16.16
C ARG A 615 -4.98 -23.32 17.53
N ALA A 616 -3.79 -22.74 17.61
CA ALA A 616 -3.22 -22.25 18.86
C ALA A 616 -4.08 -21.15 19.47
N GLY A 617 -4.59 -20.23 18.64
CA GLY A 617 -5.52 -19.19 19.08
C GLY A 617 -6.79 -19.80 19.65
N LEU A 618 -7.41 -20.74 18.93
CA LEU A 618 -8.66 -21.39 19.33
C LEU A 618 -8.52 -22.09 20.68
N GLU A 619 -7.52 -22.96 20.83
CA GLU A 619 -7.35 -23.73 22.05
C GLU A 619 -6.93 -22.86 23.24
N THR A 620 -6.13 -21.82 22.99
CA THR A 620 -5.80 -20.82 24.03
C THR A 620 -7.06 -20.09 24.46
N LEU A 621 -7.90 -19.64 23.51
CA LEU A 621 -9.12 -18.91 23.80
C LEU A 621 -10.10 -19.75 24.63
N VAL A 622 -10.34 -21.00 24.22
CA VAL A 622 -11.24 -21.94 24.94
C VAL A 622 -10.71 -22.23 26.34
N SER A 623 -9.40 -22.50 26.47
CA SER A 623 -8.73 -22.72 27.76
C SER A 623 -8.84 -21.51 28.68
N ARG A 624 -8.63 -20.29 28.17
CA ARG A 624 -8.72 -19.04 28.93
C ARG A 624 -10.15 -18.64 29.28
N TYR A 625 -11.14 -19.14 28.53
CA TYR A 625 -12.55 -19.07 28.93
C TYR A 625 -12.86 -19.98 30.12
N GLY A 626 -12.03 -21.00 30.37
CA GLY A 626 -12.13 -21.89 31.52
C GLY A 626 -12.84 -23.21 31.24
N ILE A 627 -12.93 -23.61 29.97
CA ILE A 627 -13.56 -24.87 29.54
C ILE A 627 -12.62 -25.66 28.63
N SER A 628 -12.96 -26.91 28.37
CA SER A 628 -12.33 -27.75 27.35
C SER A 628 -13.08 -27.68 26.01
N CYS A 629 -12.42 -28.06 24.91
CA CYS A 629 -13.08 -28.17 23.59
C CYS A 629 -14.22 -29.21 23.59
N GLU A 630 -14.21 -30.17 24.52
CA GLU A 630 -15.30 -31.15 24.69
C GLU A 630 -16.57 -30.54 25.26
N GLU A 631 -16.48 -29.43 26.00
CA GLU A 631 -17.62 -28.75 26.61
C GLU A 631 -18.30 -27.74 25.67
N VAL A 632 -17.65 -27.39 24.56
CA VAL A 632 -18.21 -26.48 23.54
C VAL A 632 -19.36 -27.16 22.80
N GLU A 633 -20.53 -26.54 22.79
CA GLU A 633 -21.72 -27.11 22.14
C GLU A 633 -21.59 -27.16 20.61
N ARG A 634 -21.10 -26.07 20.02
CA ARG A 634 -20.98 -25.91 18.57
C ARG A 634 -19.80 -25.03 18.21
N PHE A 635 -19.12 -25.38 17.12
CA PHE A 635 -18.09 -24.57 16.48
C PHE A 635 -18.64 -24.04 15.16
N TYR A 636 -18.66 -22.72 15.00
CA TYR A 636 -19.09 -22.05 13.79
C TYR A 636 -17.88 -21.54 13.02
N ILE A 637 -17.78 -21.88 11.74
CA ILE A 637 -16.74 -21.38 10.86
C ILE A 637 -17.37 -20.42 9.85
N ALA A 638 -17.01 -19.16 9.99
CA ALA A 638 -17.39 -18.06 9.11
C ALA A 638 -16.26 -17.69 8.15
N GLY A 639 -16.55 -16.75 7.27
CA GLY A 639 -15.64 -16.22 6.26
C GLY A 639 -15.94 -16.78 4.87
N GLY A 640 -15.56 -16.04 3.83
CA GLY A 640 -15.86 -16.37 2.43
C GLY A 640 -15.27 -17.71 1.94
N PHE A 641 -14.29 -18.24 2.67
CA PHE A 641 -13.69 -19.55 2.45
C PHE A 641 -14.41 -20.68 3.21
N GLY A 642 -14.91 -20.42 4.42
CA GLY A 642 -15.41 -21.45 5.35
C GLY A 642 -16.61 -22.23 4.82
N TYR A 643 -17.50 -21.59 4.04
CA TYR A 643 -18.77 -22.16 3.58
C TYR A 643 -18.65 -23.50 2.84
N LYS A 644 -17.63 -23.67 2.00
CA LYS A 644 -17.39 -24.90 1.21
C LYS A 644 -16.23 -25.74 1.74
N MET A 645 -15.72 -25.42 2.93
CA MET A 645 -14.59 -26.15 3.50
C MET A 645 -15.00 -27.56 3.92
N ASN A 646 -14.20 -28.56 3.55
CA ASN A 646 -14.34 -29.90 4.07
C ASN A 646 -13.79 -29.97 5.50
N ILE A 647 -14.69 -29.95 6.48
CA ILE A 647 -14.36 -29.95 7.91
C ILE A 647 -13.49 -31.14 8.29
N GLN A 648 -13.77 -32.34 7.77
CA GLN A 648 -12.99 -33.52 8.13
C GLN A 648 -11.54 -33.41 7.62
N LYS A 649 -11.33 -32.87 6.41
CA LYS A 649 -9.99 -32.62 5.89
C LYS A 649 -9.28 -31.52 6.69
N ALA A 650 -9.98 -30.45 7.07
CA ALA A 650 -9.44 -29.39 7.93
C ALA A 650 -8.97 -29.93 9.30
N VAL A 651 -9.78 -30.79 9.93
CA VAL A 651 -9.39 -31.52 11.15
C VAL A 651 -8.15 -32.38 10.90
N ASN A 652 -8.13 -33.16 9.82
CA ASN A 652 -7.03 -34.09 9.54
C ASN A 652 -5.70 -33.41 9.20
N ILE A 653 -5.70 -32.15 8.74
CA ILE A 653 -4.46 -31.35 8.59
C ILE A 653 -4.06 -30.63 9.88
N GLY A 654 -4.86 -30.78 10.94
CA GLY A 654 -4.64 -30.14 12.23
C GLY A 654 -4.97 -28.65 12.24
N LEU A 655 -5.87 -28.16 11.38
CA LEU A 655 -6.40 -26.79 11.45
C LEU A 655 -7.39 -26.64 12.62
N LEU A 656 -8.14 -27.70 12.89
CA LEU A 656 -9.11 -27.78 13.98
C LEU A 656 -8.82 -28.99 14.86
N PRO A 657 -9.11 -28.94 16.17
CA PRO A 657 -8.99 -30.10 17.04
C PRO A 657 -9.90 -31.24 16.58
N THR A 658 -9.44 -32.48 16.75
CA THR A 658 -10.18 -33.69 16.34
C THR A 658 -11.53 -33.82 17.04
N GLN A 659 -11.65 -33.33 18.27
CA GLN A 659 -12.87 -33.35 19.08
C GLN A 659 -13.95 -32.38 18.55
N CYS A 660 -13.61 -31.48 17.62
CA CYS A 660 -14.52 -30.45 17.13
C CYS A 660 -15.30 -30.91 15.89
N GLY A 661 -14.77 -31.84 15.09
CA GLY A 661 -15.24 -32.17 13.74
C GLY A 661 -16.76 -32.33 13.60
N ASP A 662 -17.38 -33.21 14.39
CA ASP A 662 -18.83 -33.49 14.33
C ASP A 662 -19.71 -32.34 14.83
N ARG A 663 -19.12 -31.39 15.57
CA ARG A 663 -19.78 -30.22 16.15
C ARG A 663 -19.47 -28.94 15.39
N THR A 664 -18.75 -29.03 14.28
CA THR A 664 -18.39 -27.89 13.45
C THR A 664 -19.41 -27.68 12.33
N GLU A 665 -19.78 -26.42 12.12
CA GLU A 665 -20.70 -25.98 11.08
C GLU A 665 -20.12 -24.77 10.35
N ALA A 666 -20.09 -24.84 9.02
CA ALA A 666 -19.75 -23.70 8.19
C ALA A 666 -20.98 -22.81 8.00
N VAL A 667 -20.88 -21.52 8.34
CA VAL A 667 -22.01 -20.57 8.35
C VAL A 667 -21.93 -19.49 7.27
N GLY A 668 -20.86 -19.48 6.46
CA GLY A 668 -20.69 -18.49 5.40
C GLY A 668 -20.36 -17.10 5.93
N ASN A 669 -20.89 -16.05 5.28
CA ASN A 669 -20.63 -14.67 5.70
C ASN A 669 -21.59 -14.26 6.83
N SER A 670 -21.17 -14.54 8.06
CA SER A 670 -21.95 -14.22 9.26
C SER A 670 -22.14 -12.71 9.49
N CYS A 671 -21.22 -11.87 8.97
CA CYS A 671 -21.28 -10.42 9.07
C CYS A 671 -22.45 -9.86 8.23
N LEU A 672 -22.60 -10.33 6.99
CA LEU A 672 -23.73 -9.95 6.12
C LEU A 672 -25.05 -10.47 6.68
N GLN A 673 -25.11 -11.74 7.10
CA GLN A 673 -26.33 -12.30 7.70
C GLN A 673 -26.78 -11.49 8.93
N GLY A 674 -25.83 -11.06 9.76
CA GLY A 674 -26.11 -10.23 10.93
C GLY A 674 -26.59 -8.85 10.57
N SER A 675 -25.98 -8.24 9.55
CA SER A 675 -26.35 -6.93 9.01
C SER A 675 -27.77 -6.94 8.42
N ILE A 676 -28.15 -8.00 7.70
CA ILE A 676 -29.51 -8.21 7.20
C ILE A 676 -30.48 -8.34 8.39
N ARG A 677 -30.13 -9.14 9.40
CA ARG A 677 -30.93 -9.26 10.61
C ARG A 677 -31.06 -7.91 11.35
N TYR A 678 -30.03 -7.08 11.35
CA TYR A 678 -30.07 -5.73 11.93
C TYR A 678 -31.03 -4.82 11.15
N LEU A 679 -30.98 -4.88 9.82
CA LEU A 679 -31.91 -4.16 8.94
C LEU A 679 -33.38 -4.53 9.15
N LEU A 680 -33.69 -5.68 9.75
CA LEU A 680 -35.06 -6.15 9.95
C LEU A 680 -35.54 -6.04 11.41
N ASN A 681 -34.62 -5.99 12.38
CA ASN A 681 -34.95 -5.99 13.80
C ASN A 681 -34.76 -4.60 14.44
N PRO A 682 -35.84 -3.91 14.87
CA PRO A 682 -35.74 -2.64 15.59
C PRO A 682 -34.98 -2.73 16.93
N GLY A 683 -34.88 -3.91 17.54
CA GLY A 683 -34.12 -4.15 18.77
C GLY A 683 -32.65 -4.49 18.55
N ALA A 684 -32.17 -4.55 17.30
CA ALA A 684 -30.84 -5.04 16.97
C ALA A 684 -29.73 -4.26 17.69
N GLU A 685 -29.81 -2.93 17.72
CA GLU A 685 -28.81 -2.07 18.37
C GLU A 685 -28.61 -2.44 19.85
N LYS A 686 -29.70 -2.67 20.57
CA LYS A 686 -29.64 -3.06 21.98
C LYS A 686 -29.01 -4.45 22.15
N GLU A 687 -29.31 -5.38 21.25
CA GLU A 687 -28.73 -6.72 21.28
C GLU A 687 -27.22 -6.69 20.96
N THR A 688 -26.79 -5.89 19.99
CA THR A 688 -25.37 -5.77 19.60
C THR A 688 -24.54 -5.03 20.64
N GLU A 689 -25.11 -3.99 21.26
CA GLU A 689 -24.47 -3.30 22.40
C GLU A 689 -24.34 -4.22 23.63
N ALA A 690 -25.36 -5.07 23.88
CA ALA A 690 -25.26 -6.07 24.94
C ALA A 690 -24.15 -7.09 24.67
N ILE A 691 -24.01 -7.55 23.42
CA ILE A 691 -22.92 -8.44 22.98
C ILE A 691 -21.57 -7.76 23.21
N LYS A 692 -21.40 -6.51 22.78
CA LYS A 692 -20.18 -5.74 23.02
C LYS A 692 -19.86 -5.65 24.52
N ALA A 693 -20.85 -5.30 25.34
CA ALA A 693 -20.66 -5.10 26.78
C ALA A 693 -20.25 -6.37 27.55
N MET A 694 -20.66 -7.56 27.07
CA MET A 694 -20.27 -8.84 27.66
C MET A 694 -19.05 -9.48 27.00
N SER A 695 -18.49 -8.84 25.97
CA SER A 695 -17.32 -9.31 25.24
C SER A 695 -16.04 -8.68 25.81
N ARG A 696 -14.98 -9.47 25.90
CA ARG A 696 -13.63 -8.97 26.22
C ARG A 696 -12.60 -9.63 25.31
N GLU A 697 -11.61 -8.87 24.89
CA GLU A 697 -10.50 -9.40 24.09
C GLU A 697 -9.43 -10.06 25.00
N LEU A 698 -8.93 -11.21 24.55
CA LEU A 698 -7.73 -11.85 25.04
C LEU A 698 -6.54 -11.50 24.10
N PRO A 699 -5.55 -10.72 24.56
CA PRO A 699 -4.36 -10.44 23.76
C PRO A 699 -3.43 -11.66 23.71
N LEU A 700 -3.45 -12.40 22.60
CA LEU A 700 -2.67 -13.64 22.43
C LEU A 700 -1.16 -13.40 22.34
N SER A 701 -0.70 -12.22 21.92
CA SER A 701 0.72 -11.89 21.74
C SER A 701 1.57 -12.09 22.99
N ASN A 702 0.96 -11.89 24.18
CA ASN A 702 1.61 -12.03 25.48
C ASN A 702 1.24 -13.34 26.20
N ASP A 703 0.43 -14.22 25.58
CA ASP A 703 0.01 -15.47 26.19
C ASP A 703 1.03 -16.58 25.91
N LYS A 704 1.63 -17.12 26.98
CA LYS A 704 2.63 -18.19 26.88
C LYS A 704 2.08 -19.47 26.27
N MET A 705 0.82 -19.82 26.56
CA MET A 705 0.17 -21.01 26.02
C MET A 705 -0.01 -20.89 24.52
N PHE A 706 -0.37 -19.69 24.03
CA PHE A 706 -0.46 -19.44 22.60
C PHE A 706 0.89 -19.68 21.90
N GLN A 707 1.98 -19.16 22.45
CA GLN A 707 3.32 -19.34 21.86
C GLN A 707 3.77 -20.80 21.83
N GLU A 708 3.52 -21.54 22.91
CA GLU A 708 3.82 -22.97 23.01
C GLU A 708 3.01 -23.80 22.00
N LEU A 709 1.67 -23.61 21.98
CA LEU A 709 0.77 -24.30 21.05
C LEU A 709 1.04 -23.92 19.60
N TYR A 710 1.40 -22.67 19.32
CA TYR A 710 1.75 -22.24 17.97
C TYR A 710 2.95 -23.03 17.43
N MET A 711 3.99 -23.21 18.25
CA MET A 711 5.16 -23.99 17.85
C MET A 711 4.82 -25.47 17.65
N GLU A 712 3.97 -26.02 18.51
CA GLU A 712 3.51 -27.41 18.43
C GLU A 712 2.68 -27.67 17.16
N TYR A 713 1.73 -26.79 16.85
CA TYR A 713 0.79 -26.96 15.75
C TYR A 713 1.32 -26.60 14.36
N MET A 714 2.60 -26.21 14.25
CA MET A 714 3.29 -26.14 12.96
C MET A 714 3.38 -27.50 12.28
N TYR A 715 3.50 -28.60 13.04
CA TYR A 715 3.52 -29.95 12.50
C TYR A 715 2.12 -30.39 12.05
N PHE A 716 2.04 -31.19 10.99
CA PHE A 716 0.81 -31.88 10.59
C PHE A 716 0.58 -33.11 11.47
N GLU A 717 -0.68 -33.42 11.77
CA GLU A 717 -1.06 -34.47 12.75
C GLU A 717 -0.99 -35.92 12.29
#